data_AF-A0A940Y7E4-F1
#
_entry.id   AF-A0A940Y7E4-F1
#
_cell.length_a   1.000
_cell.length_b   1.000
_cell.length_c   1.000
_cell.angle_alpha   90.00
_cell.angle_beta   90.00
_cell.angle_gamma   90.00
#
_symmetry.space_group_name_H-M   'P 1'
#
loop_
_entity.id
_entity.type
_entity.pdbx_description
1 polymer ?
#
loop_
_entity_poly.entity_id
_entity_poly.type
_entity_poly.pdbx_seq_one_letter_code
_entity_poly.pdbx_strand_id
1 'polypeptide(L)'
;MQGKTMAVAGGVVCALAAAGWVGAGAWSGQQLEAELQALQARPAGAGTAVRVSGLKHQRGLLSSSGELEVRLEPGCDAAEGQDEPVTLHVRYQASHLPLPTALMRFDWQALPTGDTGRAFAELFGQATTLSGRGSVTPGGALRSEMSLPELSVRRAGSALQVAASQGFISVHGKAVGFGWTWPRVVARGDGQAVEMKDVALDLDLSNRFLGTGSAQFAVGAMSTGLGQLEGLTLRSEARENGDRLDMSIRPAVAKLVAAGQALEGLALELHVKGLDTRSVETLTTTFSASCGLQALTASEGQAVRDAVQRLLTRGFSAGIGQLSGRSGEGAIDGQWSVELQPARGAQIRLAEQLRSSGRLDVGAGLLTPDQRQTLLAMGMAVEQASGLRASYDYADGLLKVNGRTLDAGGFQQTLAEADTRIAAQLAEWSAPRVAQAPAPVPVAATEVPAAAPAAAPEPAAEAAVTPPPAMAPTPVATECGDLETCVRQSLAAGRAQDVDTLRAQASRIDALPKPDVGNKAVARQHNTTGLDALKRNDLPAAVAALRLALRENPRDVEVAGNLGYALVKADRAAEASDVLLAALVLDPRRSSTWTPLAEALALSGRAADADAALWIAYQWSANREKSLAWYQDRADKETRPALQALYARQLRLVVADSGRR
;
A
#
# COMPACT_ATOMS: atom_id res chain seq x y z
N MET A 1 -15.43 -60.18 49.27
CA MET A 1 -14.67 -58.92 49.43
C MET A 1 -14.00 -58.39 48.14
N GLN A 2 -14.22 -58.98 46.96
CA GLN A 2 -13.54 -58.58 45.71
C GLN A 2 -14.25 -57.47 44.87
N GLY A 3 -15.50 -57.13 45.18
CA GLY A 3 -16.24 -56.07 44.44
C GLY A 3 -15.99 -54.63 44.90
N LYS A 4 -15.55 -54.43 46.16
CA LYS A 4 -15.25 -53.09 46.69
C LYS A 4 -13.88 -52.56 46.22
N THR A 5 -12.92 -53.44 45.94
CA THR A 5 -11.58 -53.06 45.46
C THR A 5 -11.55 -52.63 44.00
N MET A 6 -12.41 -53.19 43.12
CA MET A 6 -12.51 -52.71 41.73
C MET A 6 -13.24 -51.36 41.59
N ALA A 7 -14.27 -51.09 42.40
CA ALA A 7 -14.95 -49.80 42.40
C ALA A 7 -14.06 -48.67 42.95
N VAL A 8 -13.22 -48.97 43.94
CA VAL A 8 -12.22 -48.04 44.48
C VAL A 8 -11.05 -47.85 43.50
N ALA A 9 -10.59 -48.90 42.81
CA ALA A 9 -9.56 -48.78 41.77
C ALA A 9 -10.06 -47.97 40.55
N GLY A 10 -11.30 -48.19 40.10
CA GLY A 10 -11.93 -47.38 39.04
C GLY A 10 -12.17 -45.93 39.47
N GLY A 11 -12.60 -45.70 40.72
CA GLY A 11 -12.75 -44.36 41.30
C GLY A 11 -11.42 -43.61 41.45
N VAL A 12 -10.34 -44.29 41.82
CA VAL A 12 -8.99 -43.71 41.92
C VAL A 12 -8.40 -43.44 40.54
N VAL A 13 -8.60 -44.31 39.54
CA VAL A 13 -8.17 -44.05 38.15
C VAL A 13 -8.96 -42.89 37.53
N CYS A 14 -10.28 -42.81 37.75
CA CYS A 14 -11.09 -41.67 37.33
C CYS A 14 -10.73 -40.38 38.07
N ALA A 15 -10.43 -40.44 39.37
CA ALA A 15 -10.00 -39.27 40.15
C ALA A 15 -8.58 -38.80 39.77
N LEU A 16 -7.67 -39.71 39.43
CA LEU A 16 -6.34 -39.38 38.93
C LEU A 16 -6.39 -38.86 37.48
N ALA A 17 -7.28 -39.40 36.65
CA ALA A 17 -7.55 -38.87 35.31
C ALA A 17 -8.20 -37.48 35.38
N ALA A 18 -9.15 -37.27 36.30
CA ALA A 18 -9.77 -35.97 36.55
C ALA A 18 -8.78 -34.96 37.16
N ALA A 19 -7.94 -35.37 38.10
CA ALA A 19 -6.87 -34.53 38.66
C ALA A 19 -5.79 -34.23 37.61
N GLY A 20 -5.47 -35.19 36.74
CA GLY A 20 -4.60 -34.99 35.58
C GLY A 20 -5.19 -34.02 34.55
N TRP A 21 -6.50 -34.08 34.30
CA TRP A 21 -7.21 -33.13 33.43
C TRP A 21 -7.33 -31.74 34.03
N VAL A 22 -7.59 -31.64 35.34
CA VAL A 22 -7.61 -30.36 36.06
C VAL A 22 -6.20 -29.77 36.16
N GLY A 23 -5.17 -30.59 36.40
CA GLY A 23 -3.77 -30.17 36.40
C GLY A 23 -3.30 -29.73 35.02
N ALA A 24 -3.64 -30.47 33.96
CA ALA A 24 -3.37 -30.10 32.58
C ALA A 24 -4.11 -28.81 32.18
N GLY A 25 -5.35 -28.63 32.65
CA GLY A 25 -6.10 -27.39 32.43
C GLY A 25 -5.51 -26.19 33.17
N ALA A 26 -5.09 -26.37 34.43
CA ALA A 26 -4.41 -25.32 35.18
C ALA A 26 -3.06 -24.93 34.55
N TRP A 27 -2.31 -25.91 34.04
CA TRP A 27 -1.07 -25.70 33.31
C TRP A 27 -1.29 -24.98 31.97
N SER A 28 -2.30 -25.40 31.19
CA SER A 28 -2.70 -24.72 29.95
C SER A 28 -3.09 -23.26 30.20
N GLY A 29 -3.84 -23.00 31.28
CA GLY A 29 -4.17 -21.64 31.69
C GLY A 29 -2.96 -20.79 32.07
N GLN A 30 -1.99 -21.39 32.77
CA GLN A 30 -0.73 -20.71 33.08
C GLN A 30 0.11 -20.43 31.83
N GLN A 31 0.13 -21.36 30.86
CA GLN A 31 0.85 -21.17 29.60
C GLN A 31 0.23 -20.04 28.78
N LEU A 32 -1.11 -19.97 28.68
CA LEU A 32 -1.79 -18.86 28.02
C LEU A 32 -1.43 -17.51 28.66
N GLU A 33 -1.45 -17.43 29.99
CA GLU A 33 -1.09 -16.22 30.72
C GLU A 33 0.36 -15.78 30.43
N ALA A 34 1.31 -16.72 30.44
CA ALA A 34 2.71 -16.45 30.13
C ALA A 34 2.91 -15.99 28.68
N GLU A 35 2.24 -16.62 27.70
CA GLU A 35 2.32 -16.22 26.29
C GLU A 35 1.72 -14.82 26.04
N LEU A 36 0.60 -14.48 26.68
CA LEU A 36 -0.01 -13.16 26.58
C LEU A 36 0.90 -12.07 27.17
N GLN A 37 1.53 -12.33 28.32
CA GLN A 37 2.51 -11.43 28.92
C GLN A 37 3.74 -11.29 28.04
N ALA A 38 4.23 -12.39 27.46
CA ALA A 38 5.36 -12.38 26.53
C ALA A 38 5.04 -11.58 25.26
N LEU A 39 3.84 -11.71 24.70
CA LEU A 39 3.37 -10.93 23.56
C LEU A 39 3.34 -9.42 23.85
N GLN A 40 2.87 -9.03 25.04
CA GLN A 40 2.86 -7.63 25.48
C GLN A 40 4.27 -7.09 25.73
N ALA A 41 5.19 -7.91 26.22
CA ALA A 41 6.56 -7.52 26.54
C ALA A 41 7.47 -7.41 25.30
N ARG A 42 7.01 -7.79 24.10
CA ARG A 42 7.82 -7.70 22.88
C ARG A 42 8.18 -6.23 22.59
N PRO A 43 9.47 -5.90 22.46
CA PRO A 43 9.89 -4.54 22.18
C PRO A 43 9.38 -4.09 20.80
N ALA A 44 9.05 -2.80 20.67
CA ALA A 44 8.85 -2.22 19.35
C ALA A 44 10.18 -2.18 18.61
N GLY A 45 10.21 -2.80 17.45
CA GLY A 45 11.36 -2.80 16.55
C GLY A 45 10.88 -2.75 15.10
N ALA A 46 11.71 -2.18 14.23
CA ALA A 46 11.47 -2.13 12.79
C ALA A 46 11.14 -3.54 12.27
N GLY A 47 9.90 -3.75 11.81
CA GLY A 47 9.40 -5.02 11.27
C GLY A 47 8.39 -5.78 12.13
N THR A 48 8.08 -5.35 13.36
CA THR A 48 7.02 -5.99 14.16
C THR A 48 5.67 -5.32 13.89
N ALA A 49 4.92 -5.82 12.90
CA ALA A 49 3.64 -5.25 12.49
C ALA A 49 2.49 -5.41 13.50
N VAL A 50 2.68 -6.10 14.63
CA VAL A 50 1.63 -6.38 15.63
C VAL A 50 2.13 -6.03 17.03
N ARG A 51 1.44 -5.10 17.71
CA ARG A 51 1.69 -4.71 19.09
C ARG A 51 0.48 -5.05 19.95
N VAL A 52 0.73 -5.57 21.14
CA VAL A 52 -0.32 -5.89 22.11
C VAL A 52 -0.19 -4.95 23.31
N SER A 53 -1.28 -4.31 23.70
CA SER A 53 -1.34 -3.41 24.86
C SER A 53 -2.64 -3.60 25.64
N GLY A 54 -2.74 -2.95 26.81
CA GLY A 54 -3.99 -2.95 27.59
C GLY A 54 -4.46 -4.33 28.06
N LEU A 55 -3.55 -5.32 28.15
CA LEU A 55 -3.89 -6.69 28.53
C LEU A 55 -4.50 -6.73 29.94
N LYS A 56 -5.75 -7.20 30.02
CA LYS A 56 -6.42 -7.59 31.26
C LYS A 56 -6.78 -9.06 31.13
N HIS A 57 -6.17 -9.90 31.96
CA HIS A 57 -6.38 -11.34 31.96
C HIS A 57 -6.91 -11.81 33.33
N GLN A 58 -7.92 -12.67 33.32
CA GLN A 58 -8.46 -13.33 34.50
C GLN A 58 -8.33 -14.85 34.31
N ARG A 59 -7.44 -15.46 35.11
CA ARG A 59 -7.22 -16.91 35.10
C ARG A 59 -8.15 -17.60 36.10
N GLY A 60 -9.02 -18.48 35.60
CA GLY A 60 -9.77 -19.46 36.37
C GLY A 60 -9.14 -20.86 36.30
N LEU A 61 -9.72 -21.83 37.00
CA LEU A 61 -9.16 -23.20 37.10
C LEU A 61 -9.17 -23.98 35.77
N LEU A 62 -10.28 -23.89 35.02
CA LEU A 62 -10.48 -24.61 33.74
C LEU A 62 -10.85 -23.68 32.59
N SER A 63 -10.92 -22.39 32.86
CA SER A 63 -11.22 -21.37 31.86
C SER A 63 -10.47 -20.08 32.20
N SER A 64 -10.33 -19.22 31.21
CA SER A 64 -9.82 -17.86 31.42
C SER A 64 -10.56 -16.91 30.50
N SER A 65 -10.59 -15.65 30.87
CA SER A 65 -11.17 -14.60 30.04
C SER A 65 -10.30 -13.36 30.12
N GLY A 66 -10.44 -12.49 29.13
CA GLY A 66 -9.70 -11.26 29.15
C GLY A 66 -10.03 -10.36 27.98
N GLU A 67 -9.37 -9.21 28.01
CA GLU A 67 -9.38 -8.25 26.94
C GLU A 67 -7.98 -7.70 26.71
N LEU A 68 -7.69 -7.34 25.47
CA LEU A 68 -6.43 -6.74 25.05
C LEU A 68 -6.67 -5.85 23.83
N GLU A 69 -5.78 -4.92 23.61
CA GLU A 69 -5.73 -4.11 22.39
C GLU A 69 -4.67 -4.67 21.47
N VAL A 70 -5.05 -4.98 20.24
CA VAL A 70 -4.11 -5.32 19.15
C VAL A 70 -3.98 -4.09 18.26
N ARG A 71 -2.76 -3.58 18.15
CA ARG A 71 -2.41 -2.50 17.25
C ARG A 71 -1.54 -3.05 16.13
N LEU A 72 -2.04 -2.98 14.92
CA LEU A 72 -1.30 -3.35 13.72
C LEU A 72 -0.54 -2.12 13.23
N GLU A 73 0.77 -2.12 13.40
CA GLU A 73 1.61 -1.02 12.97
C GLU A 73 1.91 -1.13 11.47
N PRO A 74 1.86 0.00 10.74
CA PRO A 74 2.25 0.04 9.34
C PRO A 74 3.70 -0.44 9.14
N GLY A 75 3.96 -1.12 8.02
CA GLY A 75 5.30 -1.58 7.66
C GLY A 75 6.26 -0.43 7.30
N CYS A 76 7.48 -0.76 6.89
CA CYS A 76 8.52 0.24 6.58
C CYS A 76 8.21 1.15 5.38
N ASP A 77 7.25 0.76 4.53
CA ASP A 77 6.76 1.56 3.40
C ASP A 77 5.68 2.56 3.80
N ALA A 78 5.28 2.56 5.07
CA ALA A 78 4.37 3.54 5.60
C ALA A 78 5.03 4.90 5.66
N ALA A 79 4.51 5.83 4.86
CA ALA A 79 4.88 7.22 5.03
C ALA A 79 4.49 7.64 6.45
N GLU A 80 5.44 8.18 7.21
CA GLU A 80 5.26 8.65 8.59
C GLU A 80 3.98 9.51 8.72
N GLY A 81 2.96 8.97 9.41
CA GLY A 81 1.68 9.63 9.63
C GLY A 81 0.66 9.55 8.48
N GLN A 82 0.84 8.66 7.50
CA GLN A 82 -0.14 8.39 6.43
C GLN A 82 -0.86 7.05 6.59
N ASP A 83 -0.16 6.04 7.11
CA ASP A 83 -0.80 4.81 7.54
C ASP A 83 -1.03 4.89 9.04
N GLU A 84 -2.28 5.06 9.45
CA GLU A 84 -2.63 4.96 10.86
C GLU A 84 -2.65 3.49 11.29
N PRO A 85 -2.14 3.17 12.49
CA PRO A 85 -2.15 1.81 12.96
C PRO A 85 -3.59 1.32 13.16
N VAL A 86 -3.90 0.14 12.63
CA VAL A 86 -5.24 -0.46 12.80
C VAL A 86 -5.35 -0.98 14.22
N THR A 87 -6.25 -0.40 15.00
CA THR A 87 -6.41 -0.72 16.43
C THR A 87 -7.70 -1.49 16.67
N LEU A 88 -7.57 -2.67 17.26
CA LEU A 88 -8.66 -3.60 17.55
C LEU A 88 -8.71 -3.90 19.05
N HIS A 89 -9.88 -3.68 19.67
CA HIS A 89 -10.16 -4.19 21.01
C HIS A 89 -10.63 -5.63 20.91
N VAL A 90 -9.86 -6.55 21.47
CA VAL A 90 -10.12 -7.99 21.46
C VAL A 90 -10.60 -8.43 22.82
N ARG A 91 -11.75 -9.10 22.87
CA ARG A 91 -12.23 -9.84 24.04
C ARG A 91 -12.19 -11.32 23.74
N TYR A 92 -11.77 -12.13 24.71
CA TYR A 92 -11.72 -13.58 24.54
C TYR A 92 -12.17 -14.34 25.80
N GLN A 93 -12.58 -15.57 25.56
CA GLN A 93 -12.80 -16.59 26.58
C GLN A 93 -12.11 -17.88 26.12
N ALA A 94 -11.32 -18.49 26.99
CA ALA A 94 -10.61 -19.73 26.73
C ALA A 94 -11.08 -20.82 27.68
N SER A 95 -11.26 -22.03 27.15
CA SER A 95 -11.44 -23.27 27.91
C SER A 95 -10.14 -24.05 27.86
N HIS A 96 -9.66 -24.39 29.06
CA HIS A 96 -8.44 -25.17 29.27
C HIS A 96 -8.72 -26.64 29.47
N LEU A 97 -9.98 -27.09 29.30
CA LEU A 97 -10.31 -28.50 29.41
C LEU A 97 -9.74 -29.24 28.19
N PRO A 98 -8.68 -30.06 28.37
CA PRO A 98 -8.01 -30.69 27.25
C PRO A 98 -8.93 -31.73 26.62
N LEU A 99 -8.97 -31.74 25.29
CA LEU A 99 -9.60 -32.76 24.47
C LEU A 99 -8.53 -33.47 23.63
N PRO A 100 -8.77 -34.71 23.15
CA PRO A 100 -7.82 -35.43 22.30
C PRO A 100 -7.33 -34.63 21.09
N THR A 101 -8.16 -33.70 20.60
CA THR A 101 -7.87 -32.88 19.41
C THR A 101 -7.49 -31.44 19.72
N ALA A 102 -7.63 -30.98 20.98
CA ALA A 102 -7.41 -29.58 21.36
C ALA A 102 -7.00 -29.44 22.82
N LEU A 103 -5.80 -28.91 23.09
CA LEU A 103 -5.34 -28.59 24.43
C LEU A 103 -6.09 -27.39 25.02
N MET A 104 -6.40 -26.42 24.16
CA MET A 104 -7.14 -25.22 24.51
C MET A 104 -8.15 -24.91 23.40
N ARG A 105 -9.32 -24.43 23.77
CA ARG A 105 -10.31 -23.85 22.86
C ARG A 105 -10.62 -22.44 23.29
N PHE A 106 -10.90 -21.54 22.37
CA PHE A 106 -11.18 -20.16 22.71
C PHE A 106 -12.16 -19.52 21.73
N ASP A 107 -12.99 -18.64 22.26
CA ASP A 107 -13.89 -17.78 21.51
C ASP A 107 -13.39 -16.35 21.66
N TRP A 108 -13.46 -15.56 20.59
CA TRP A 108 -13.01 -14.16 20.63
C TRP A 108 -13.85 -13.26 19.74
N GLN A 109 -13.82 -11.98 20.09
CA GLN A 109 -14.46 -10.90 19.36
C GLN A 109 -13.48 -9.75 19.27
N ALA A 110 -13.35 -9.16 18.08
CA ALA A 110 -12.54 -7.98 17.82
C ALA A 110 -13.41 -6.86 17.28
N LEU A 111 -13.25 -5.67 17.84
CA LEU A 111 -13.92 -4.46 17.40
C LEU A 111 -12.89 -3.38 17.06
N PRO A 112 -13.03 -2.70 15.91
CA PRO A 112 -12.26 -1.49 15.63
C PRO A 112 -12.48 -0.44 16.74
N THR A 113 -11.40 0.16 17.22
CA THR A 113 -11.44 1.18 18.29
C THR A 113 -10.54 2.36 17.97
N GLY A 114 -10.61 3.43 18.78
CA GLY A 114 -9.87 4.67 18.54
C GLY A 114 -10.20 5.27 17.17
N ASP A 115 -9.18 5.73 16.47
CA ASP A 115 -9.28 6.39 15.16
C ASP A 115 -9.78 5.42 14.09
N THR A 116 -9.30 4.16 14.15
CA THR A 116 -9.79 3.07 13.31
C THR A 116 -11.29 2.85 13.48
N GLY A 117 -11.79 2.87 14.73
CA GLY A 117 -13.22 2.73 15.03
C GLY A 117 -14.06 3.86 14.46
N ARG A 118 -13.57 5.11 14.57
CA ARG A 118 -14.24 6.30 14.01
C ARG A 118 -14.29 6.24 12.49
N ALA A 119 -13.16 5.99 11.84
CA ALA A 119 -13.07 5.84 10.38
C ALA A 119 -13.97 4.69 9.88
N PHE A 120 -14.00 3.56 10.60
CA PHE A 120 -14.86 2.45 10.25
C PHE A 120 -16.35 2.82 10.37
N ALA A 121 -16.76 3.49 11.45
CA ALA A 121 -18.15 3.96 11.61
C ALA A 121 -18.51 5.00 10.53
N GLU A 122 -17.59 5.90 10.21
CA GLU A 122 -17.75 6.89 9.13
C GLU A 122 -17.85 6.27 7.74
N LEU A 123 -17.41 5.04 7.51
CA LEU A 123 -17.55 4.32 6.23
C LEU A 123 -18.72 3.35 6.24
N PHE A 124 -18.92 2.63 7.34
CA PHE A 124 -19.83 1.48 7.44
C PHE A 124 -21.03 1.66 8.37
N GLY A 125 -21.17 2.83 9.00
CA GLY A 125 -22.26 3.16 9.92
C GLY A 125 -21.97 2.64 11.33
N GLN A 126 -22.18 1.34 11.57
CA GLN A 126 -21.90 0.72 12.87
C GLN A 126 -20.66 -0.17 12.79
N ALA A 127 -19.84 -0.13 13.85
CA ALA A 127 -18.71 -1.03 14.00
C ALA A 127 -19.22 -2.47 14.02
N THR A 128 -18.76 -3.27 13.06
CA THR A 128 -19.14 -4.67 12.96
C THR A 128 -18.09 -5.52 13.65
N THR A 129 -18.54 -6.43 14.51
CA THR A 129 -17.66 -7.30 15.28
C THR A 129 -17.14 -8.44 14.41
N LEU A 130 -15.82 -8.55 14.30
CA LEU A 130 -15.17 -9.77 13.83
C LEU A 130 -15.21 -10.78 14.97
N SER A 131 -15.79 -11.95 14.75
CA SER A 131 -15.84 -13.01 15.75
C SER A 131 -15.08 -14.24 15.28
N GLY A 132 -14.55 -15.02 16.22
CA GLY A 132 -13.86 -16.24 15.89
C GLY A 132 -13.91 -17.29 16.98
N ARG A 133 -13.73 -18.53 16.54
CA ARG A 133 -13.63 -19.71 17.40
C ARG A 133 -12.37 -20.46 17.03
N GLY A 134 -11.52 -20.67 18.00
CA GLY A 134 -10.20 -21.26 17.79
C GLY A 134 -9.84 -22.35 18.77
N SER A 135 -8.74 -23.00 18.45
CA SER A 135 -8.15 -24.05 19.25
C SER A 135 -6.65 -24.10 19.08
N VAL A 136 -5.98 -24.67 20.08
CA VAL A 136 -4.57 -25.05 20.02
C VAL A 136 -4.50 -26.56 20.06
N THR A 137 -3.93 -27.17 19.01
CA THR A 137 -3.79 -28.62 18.93
C THR A 137 -2.72 -29.12 19.91
N PRO A 138 -2.69 -30.43 20.24
CA PRO A 138 -1.60 -31.02 21.01
C PRO A 138 -0.20 -30.78 20.44
N GLY A 139 -0.09 -30.59 19.12
CA GLY A 139 1.16 -30.24 18.44
C GLY A 139 1.52 -28.74 18.50
N GLY A 140 0.74 -27.91 19.19
CA GLY A 140 0.99 -26.47 19.31
C GLY A 140 0.53 -25.65 18.10
N ALA A 141 -0.21 -26.23 17.16
CA ALA A 141 -0.78 -25.48 16.04
C ALA A 141 -2.01 -24.69 16.52
N LEU A 142 -2.01 -23.39 16.27
CA LEU A 142 -3.17 -22.52 16.50
C LEU A 142 -4.04 -22.54 15.24
N ARG A 143 -5.36 -22.66 15.41
CA ARG A 143 -6.35 -22.48 14.35
C ARG A 143 -7.50 -21.66 14.88
N SER A 144 -7.99 -20.70 14.10
CA SER A 144 -9.24 -19.99 14.37
C SER A 144 -10.09 -19.90 13.12
N GLU A 145 -11.33 -20.33 13.22
CA GLU A 145 -12.38 -19.93 12.29
C GLU A 145 -12.85 -18.52 12.65
N MET A 146 -13.26 -17.76 11.64
CA MET A 146 -13.61 -16.36 11.77
C MET A 146 -14.85 -16.07 10.93
N SER A 147 -15.67 -15.14 11.41
CA SER A 147 -16.86 -14.69 10.70
C SER A 147 -17.08 -13.20 10.87
N LEU A 148 -17.55 -12.58 9.80
CA LEU A 148 -18.02 -11.20 9.79
C LEU A 148 -19.48 -11.21 9.29
N PRO A 149 -20.43 -10.62 10.03
CA PRO A 149 -21.81 -10.56 9.59
C PRO A 149 -21.96 -9.62 8.38
N GLU A 150 -23.17 -9.58 7.81
CA GLU A 150 -23.47 -8.72 6.67
C GLU A 150 -23.20 -7.25 6.99
N LEU A 151 -22.53 -6.57 6.05
CA LEU A 151 -22.30 -5.13 6.08
C LEU A 151 -23.17 -4.48 5.02
N SER A 152 -23.96 -3.47 5.41
CA SER A 152 -24.83 -2.75 4.48
C SER A 152 -24.82 -1.27 4.80
N VAL A 153 -24.47 -0.46 3.80
CA VAL A 153 -24.35 0.98 3.90
C VAL A 153 -25.13 1.60 2.75
N ARG A 154 -25.98 2.58 3.06
CA ARG A 154 -26.65 3.41 2.06
C ARG A 154 -26.42 4.88 2.39
N ARG A 155 -26.03 5.66 1.38
CA ARG A 155 -25.84 7.11 1.44
C ARG A 155 -26.48 7.75 0.22
N ALA A 156 -26.63 9.08 0.22
CA ALA A 156 -27.19 9.80 -0.93
C ALA A 156 -26.41 9.44 -2.21
N GLY A 157 -27.07 8.71 -3.13
CA GLY A 157 -26.49 8.30 -4.41
C GLY A 157 -25.61 7.04 -4.41
N SER A 158 -25.28 6.44 -3.25
CA SER A 158 -24.42 5.24 -3.19
C SER A 158 -24.91 4.19 -2.18
N ALA A 159 -24.63 2.92 -2.48
CA ALA A 159 -24.90 1.80 -1.62
C ALA A 159 -23.81 0.73 -1.73
N LEU A 160 -23.37 0.21 -0.59
CA LEU A 160 -22.46 -0.93 -0.50
C LEU A 160 -23.12 -2.02 0.34
N GLN A 161 -23.14 -3.24 -0.18
CA GLN A 161 -23.63 -4.42 0.52
C GLN A 161 -22.59 -5.53 0.39
N VAL A 162 -22.10 -6.01 1.52
CA VAL A 162 -21.18 -7.15 1.62
C VAL A 162 -21.89 -8.22 2.42
N ALA A 163 -22.17 -9.36 1.80
CA ALA A 163 -22.80 -10.48 2.48
C ALA A 163 -21.95 -10.98 3.66
N ALA A 164 -22.59 -11.65 4.61
CA ALA A 164 -21.87 -12.32 5.70
C ALA A 164 -20.76 -13.20 5.11
N SER A 165 -19.56 -13.04 5.66
CA SER A 165 -18.33 -13.66 5.17
C SER A 165 -17.64 -14.43 6.28
N GLN A 166 -16.84 -15.41 5.89
CA GLN A 166 -16.21 -16.32 6.83
C GLN A 166 -14.83 -16.72 6.34
N GLY A 167 -14.00 -17.16 7.28
CA GLY A 167 -12.64 -17.53 6.98
C GLY A 167 -11.99 -18.31 8.10
N PHE A 168 -10.70 -18.56 7.94
CA PHE A 168 -9.88 -19.17 8.96
C PHE A 168 -8.46 -18.60 8.93
N ILE A 169 -7.77 -18.76 10.05
CA ILE A 169 -6.33 -18.56 10.16
C ILE A 169 -5.75 -19.77 10.91
N SER A 170 -4.60 -20.25 10.47
CA SER A 170 -3.82 -21.27 11.16
C SER A 170 -2.35 -20.86 11.22
N VAL A 171 -1.71 -21.17 12.33
CA VAL A 171 -0.28 -20.88 12.54
C VAL A 171 0.37 -22.07 13.23
N HIS A 172 1.44 -22.58 12.64
CA HIS A 172 2.24 -23.65 13.23
C HIS A 172 3.72 -23.48 12.86
N GLY A 173 4.53 -23.07 13.83
CA GLY A 173 5.95 -22.81 13.58
C GLY A 173 6.15 -21.71 12.53
N LYS A 174 6.71 -22.06 11.36
CA LYS A 174 6.90 -21.17 10.20
C LYS A 174 5.71 -21.17 9.22
N ALA A 175 4.84 -22.17 9.32
CA ALA A 175 3.69 -22.35 8.44
C ALA A 175 2.52 -21.45 8.87
N VAL A 176 1.83 -20.87 7.88
CA VAL A 176 0.65 -20.02 8.07
C VAL A 176 -0.38 -20.37 7.01
N GLY A 177 -1.59 -20.73 7.45
CA GLY A 177 -2.75 -20.83 6.58
C GLY A 177 -3.71 -19.66 6.83
N PHE A 178 -4.30 -19.13 5.78
CA PHE A 178 -5.35 -18.12 5.87
C PHE A 178 -6.34 -18.32 4.72
N GLY A 179 -7.62 -18.30 5.02
CA GLY A 179 -8.66 -18.35 3.99
C GLY A 179 -9.79 -17.41 4.34
N TRP A 180 -10.38 -16.75 3.35
CA TRP A 180 -11.55 -15.90 3.51
C TRP A 180 -12.43 -15.93 2.28
N THR A 181 -13.74 -16.03 2.46
CA THR A 181 -14.72 -16.04 1.39
C THR A 181 -15.78 -14.96 1.58
N TRP A 182 -16.04 -14.20 0.52
CA TRP A 182 -17.17 -13.29 0.41
C TRP A 182 -18.14 -13.84 -0.65
N PRO A 183 -19.29 -14.38 -0.22
CA PRO A 183 -20.27 -14.94 -1.17
C PRO A 183 -20.76 -13.91 -2.17
N ARG A 184 -20.92 -12.66 -1.74
CA ARG A 184 -21.46 -11.59 -2.57
C ARG A 184 -21.04 -10.21 -2.08
N VAL A 185 -20.61 -9.37 -3.01
CA VAL A 185 -20.31 -7.95 -2.79
C VAL A 185 -21.04 -7.14 -3.86
N VAL A 186 -21.83 -6.15 -3.45
CA VAL A 186 -22.56 -5.27 -4.36
C VAL A 186 -22.24 -3.83 -4.01
N ALA A 187 -21.72 -3.08 -4.97
CA ALA A 187 -21.52 -1.64 -4.86
C ALA A 187 -22.36 -0.93 -5.93
N ARG A 188 -23.03 0.15 -5.55
CA ARG A 188 -23.78 1.04 -6.44
C ARG A 188 -23.41 2.47 -6.12
N GLY A 189 -23.19 3.29 -7.13
CA GLY A 189 -22.82 4.69 -6.98
C GLY A 189 -22.62 5.36 -8.33
N ASP A 190 -22.98 6.64 -8.46
CA ASP A 190 -22.68 7.47 -9.64
C ASP A 190 -23.13 6.84 -10.98
N GLY A 191 -24.31 6.23 -10.99
CA GLY A 191 -24.88 5.56 -12.17
C GLY A 191 -24.22 4.23 -12.55
N GLN A 192 -23.27 3.74 -11.75
CA GLN A 192 -22.61 2.46 -11.92
C GLN A 192 -23.04 1.45 -10.86
N ALA A 193 -23.09 0.19 -11.25
CA ALA A 193 -23.30 -0.94 -10.34
C ALA A 193 -22.24 -2.00 -10.61
N VAL A 194 -21.62 -2.48 -9.54
CA VAL A 194 -20.67 -3.58 -9.55
C VAL A 194 -21.20 -4.67 -8.64
N GLU A 195 -21.28 -5.90 -9.15
CA GLU A 195 -21.61 -7.08 -8.37
C GLU A 195 -20.48 -8.10 -8.55
N MET A 196 -19.96 -8.61 -7.44
CA MET A 196 -19.00 -9.70 -7.40
C MET A 196 -19.60 -10.87 -6.61
N LYS A 197 -19.40 -12.09 -7.10
CA LYS A 197 -19.87 -13.34 -6.49
C LYS A 197 -18.71 -14.30 -6.30
N ASP A 198 -18.77 -15.07 -5.22
CA ASP A 198 -17.80 -16.11 -4.88
C ASP A 198 -16.36 -15.58 -4.89
N VAL A 199 -16.14 -14.46 -4.18
CA VAL A 199 -14.80 -13.92 -3.98
C VAL A 199 -14.12 -14.75 -2.89
N ALA A 200 -12.91 -15.23 -3.15
CA ALA A 200 -12.15 -16.03 -2.22
C ALA A 200 -10.68 -15.62 -2.20
N LEU A 201 -10.10 -15.62 -1.01
CA LEU A 201 -8.67 -15.51 -0.77
C LEU A 201 -8.25 -16.76 0.00
N ASP A 202 -7.22 -17.45 -0.47
CA ASP A 202 -6.65 -18.64 0.15
C ASP A 202 -5.12 -18.52 0.17
N LEU A 203 -4.51 -18.88 1.28
CA LEU A 203 -3.10 -18.79 1.55
C LEU A 203 -2.72 -20.01 2.37
N ASP A 204 -1.75 -20.79 1.88
CA ASP A 204 -1.17 -21.93 2.57
C ASP A 204 0.35 -21.86 2.43
N LEU A 205 0.99 -21.17 3.37
CA LEU A 205 2.43 -20.98 3.40
C LEU A 205 3.08 -22.06 4.26
N SER A 206 4.03 -22.79 3.68
CA SER A 206 4.92 -23.68 4.42
C SER A 206 5.97 -22.92 5.24
N ASN A 207 6.42 -21.77 4.72
CA ASN A 207 7.37 -20.89 5.40
C ASN A 207 7.07 -19.42 5.07
N ARG A 208 6.45 -18.70 6.02
CA ARG A 208 6.08 -17.29 5.87
C ARG A 208 7.26 -16.33 5.65
N PHE A 209 8.49 -16.73 6.01
CA PHE A 209 9.67 -15.88 5.87
C PHE A 209 10.29 -15.95 4.47
N LEU A 210 10.13 -17.09 3.80
CA LEU A 210 10.53 -17.27 2.40
C LEU A 210 9.38 -17.02 1.43
N GLY A 211 8.14 -16.94 1.92
CA GLY A 211 6.94 -16.85 1.09
C GLY A 211 6.64 -18.15 0.33
N THR A 212 7.15 -19.30 0.80
CA THR A 212 6.97 -20.60 0.14
C THR A 212 5.63 -21.22 0.54
N GLY A 213 4.99 -21.89 -0.42
CA GLY A 213 3.62 -22.39 -0.32
C GLY A 213 2.77 -21.92 -1.51
N SER A 214 1.47 -21.75 -1.29
CA SER A 214 0.53 -21.25 -2.29
C SER A 214 -0.30 -20.08 -1.78
N ALA A 215 -0.62 -19.15 -2.68
CA ALA A 215 -1.62 -18.11 -2.45
C ALA A 215 -2.57 -18.08 -3.65
N GLN A 216 -3.86 -17.89 -3.42
CA GLN A 216 -4.87 -17.81 -4.47
C GLN A 216 -5.88 -16.72 -4.15
N PHE A 217 -6.11 -15.82 -5.10
CA PHE A 217 -7.28 -14.96 -5.14
C PHE A 217 -8.19 -15.42 -6.27
N ALA A 218 -9.50 -15.52 -6.02
CA ALA A 218 -10.47 -15.95 -7.01
C ALA A 218 -11.76 -15.11 -6.94
N VAL A 219 -12.38 -14.88 -8.09
CA VAL A 219 -13.73 -14.31 -8.22
C VAL A 219 -14.50 -15.18 -9.20
N GLY A 220 -15.57 -15.80 -8.72
CA GLY A 220 -16.42 -16.67 -9.55
C GLY A 220 -17.08 -15.91 -10.69
N ALA A 221 -17.71 -14.77 -10.38
CA ALA A 221 -18.30 -13.89 -11.37
C ALA A 221 -18.26 -12.42 -10.94
N MET A 222 -18.07 -11.51 -11.89
CA MET A 222 -18.14 -10.07 -11.70
C MET A 222 -18.96 -9.43 -12.82
N SER A 223 -19.91 -8.59 -12.46
CA SER A 223 -20.76 -7.84 -13.38
C SER A 223 -20.62 -6.36 -13.12
N THR A 224 -20.45 -5.58 -14.18
CA THR A 224 -20.38 -4.11 -14.15
C THR A 224 -21.27 -3.51 -15.23
N GLY A 225 -21.48 -2.19 -15.22
CA GLY A 225 -22.14 -1.49 -16.32
C GLY A 225 -21.39 -1.61 -17.67
N LEU A 226 -20.11 -1.98 -17.65
CA LEU A 226 -19.24 -2.05 -18.83
C LEU A 226 -19.08 -3.47 -19.40
N GLY A 227 -19.46 -4.50 -18.63
CA GLY A 227 -19.21 -5.88 -19.02
C GLY A 227 -19.31 -6.90 -17.88
N GLN A 228 -19.07 -8.16 -18.23
CA GLN A 228 -19.10 -9.32 -17.34
C GLN A 228 -17.77 -10.07 -17.40
N LEU A 229 -17.36 -10.62 -16.26
CA LEU A 229 -16.18 -11.45 -16.10
C LEU A 229 -16.56 -12.72 -15.34
N GLU A 230 -16.04 -13.86 -15.75
CA GLU A 230 -16.24 -15.15 -15.09
C GLU A 230 -14.90 -15.85 -14.85
N GLY A 231 -14.76 -16.47 -13.68
CA GLY A 231 -13.63 -17.31 -13.31
C GLY A 231 -12.29 -16.56 -13.31
N LEU A 232 -12.23 -15.38 -12.69
CA LEU A 232 -10.95 -14.72 -12.44
C LEU A 232 -10.22 -15.48 -11.33
N THR A 233 -8.98 -15.85 -11.60
CA THR A 233 -8.08 -16.48 -10.64
C THR A 233 -6.71 -15.82 -10.73
N LEU A 234 -6.05 -15.65 -9.60
CA LEU A 234 -4.67 -15.25 -9.47
C LEU A 234 -4.01 -16.22 -8.50
N ARG A 235 -3.24 -17.17 -9.01
CA ARG A 235 -2.57 -18.18 -8.19
C ARG A 235 -1.07 -17.93 -8.16
N SER A 236 -0.49 -17.83 -6.97
CA SER A 236 0.95 -17.80 -6.73
C SER A 236 1.38 -19.12 -6.07
N GLU A 237 2.53 -19.63 -6.45
CA GLU A 237 3.11 -20.83 -5.86
C GLU A 237 4.63 -20.70 -5.80
N ALA A 238 5.21 -20.96 -4.65
CA ALA A 238 6.64 -20.92 -4.41
C ALA A 238 7.09 -22.20 -3.71
N ARG A 239 8.11 -22.87 -4.26
CA ARG A 239 8.59 -24.17 -3.80
C ARG A 239 10.10 -24.15 -3.62
N GLU A 240 10.53 -24.68 -2.49
CA GLU A 240 11.95 -24.94 -2.24
C GLU A 240 12.33 -26.28 -2.88
N ASN A 241 13.40 -26.30 -3.66
CA ASN A 241 14.00 -27.48 -4.26
C ASN A 241 15.48 -27.54 -3.85
N GLY A 242 15.74 -28.13 -2.68
CA GLY A 242 17.07 -28.11 -2.08
C GLY A 242 17.48 -26.69 -1.67
N ASP A 243 18.57 -26.18 -2.24
CA ASP A 243 19.06 -24.83 -2.01
C ASP A 243 18.59 -23.81 -3.07
N ARG A 244 17.57 -24.19 -3.84
CA ARG A 244 16.97 -23.39 -4.90
C ARG A 244 15.50 -23.09 -4.62
N LEU A 245 15.03 -21.94 -5.07
CA LEU A 245 13.65 -21.49 -4.96
C LEU A 245 13.05 -21.27 -6.35
N ASP A 246 11.91 -21.91 -6.59
CA ASP A 246 11.10 -21.74 -7.79
C ASP A 246 9.79 -21.07 -7.43
N MET A 247 9.36 -20.10 -8.24
CA MET A 247 8.16 -19.30 -8.04
C MET A 247 7.36 -19.21 -9.34
N SER A 248 6.04 -19.26 -9.24
CA SER A 248 5.13 -19.07 -10.38
C SER A 248 3.90 -18.25 -9.98
N ILE A 249 3.42 -17.40 -10.89
CA ILE A 249 2.22 -16.60 -10.73
C ILE A 249 1.37 -16.80 -11.99
N ARG A 250 0.16 -17.32 -11.80
CA ARG A 250 -0.78 -17.71 -12.85
C ARG A 250 -2.09 -16.94 -12.73
N PRO A 251 -2.19 -15.71 -13.26
CA PRO A 251 -3.47 -15.07 -13.49
C PRO A 251 -4.21 -15.71 -14.66
N ALA A 252 -5.50 -15.96 -14.49
CA ALA A 252 -6.37 -16.44 -15.55
C ALA A 252 -7.79 -15.87 -15.40
N VAL A 253 -8.46 -15.69 -16.54
CA VAL A 253 -9.88 -15.33 -16.64
C VAL A 253 -10.52 -16.31 -17.61
N ALA A 254 -11.52 -17.06 -17.14
CA ALA A 254 -12.19 -18.05 -17.96
C ALA A 254 -12.95 -17.38 -19.11
N LYS A 255 -13.69 -16.30 -18.81
CA LYS A 255 -14.44 -15.53 -19.80
C LYS A 255 -14.53 -14.05 -19.42
N LEU A 256 -14.39 -13.18 -20.41
CA LEU A 256 -14.54 -11.73 -20.28
C LEU A 256 -15.40 -11.23 -21.44
N VAL A 257 -16.50 -10.55 -21.14
CA VAL A 257 -17.36 -9.90 -22.13
C VAL A 257 -17.38 -8.40 -21.85
N ALA A 258 -16.81 -7.61 -22.75
CA ALA A 258 -16.77 -6.15 -22.63
C ALA A 258 -16.79 -5.52 -24.02
N ALA A 259 -17.43 -4.35 -24.16
CA ALA A 259 -17.51 -3.61 -25.43
C ALA A 259 -17.98 -4.44 -26.65
N GLY A 260 -18.87 -5.41 -26.43
CA GLY A 260 -19.39 -6.29 -27.48
C GLY A 260 -18.46 -7.43 -27.91
N GLN A 261 -17.27 -7.56 -27.31
CA GLN A 261 -16.34 -8.64 -27.56
C GLN A 261 -16.36 -9.66 -26.42
N ALA A 262 -16.30 -10.94 -26.78
CA ALA A 262 -16.12 -12.04 -25.85
C ALA A 262 -14.70 -12.60 -25.99
N LEU A 263 -13.99 -12.63 -24.88
CA LEU A 263 -12.67 -13.22 -24.73
C LEU A 263 -12.77 -14.43 -23.79
N GLU A 264 -12.08 -15.51 -24.14
CA GLU A 264 -12.13 -16.77 -23.43
C GLU A 264 -10.73 -17.33 -23.19
N GLY A 265 -10.55 -18.06 -22.08
CA GLY A 265 -9.30 -18.75 -21.76
C GLY A 265 -8.09 -17.81 -21.69
N LEU A 266 -8.28 -16.62 -21.14
CA LEU A 266 -7.20 -15.67 -20.91
C LEU A 266 -6.31 -16.24 -19.79
N ALA A 267 -5.07 -16.57 -20.09
CA ALA A 267 -4.15 -17.12 -19.11
C ALA A 267 -2.74 -16.59 -19.34
N LEU A 268 -2.05 -16.31 -18.25
CA LEU A 268 -0.65 -15.93 -18.24
C LEU A 268 0.04 -16.72 -17.12
N GLU A 269 1.20 -17.30 -17.41
CA GLU A 269 2.06 -17.94 -16.40
C GLU A 269 3.38 -17.19 -16.34
N LEU A 270 3.58 -16.42 -15.28
CA LEU A 270 4.87 -15.84 -14.92
C LEU A 270 5.63 -16.85 -14.07
N HIS A 271 6.92 -17.03 -14.30
CA HIS A 271 7.75 -17.88 -13.47
C HIS A 271 9.12 -17.28 -13.23
N VAL A 272 9.71 -17.63 -12.10
CA VAL A 272 11.13 -17.46 -11.77
C VAL A 272 11.62 -18.79 -11.22
N LYS A 273 12.70 -19.34 -11.76
CA LYS A 273 13.22 -20.65 -11.38
C LYS A 273 14.69 -20.56 -11.02
N GLY A 274 15.08 -21.34 -10.01
CA GLY A 274 16.46 -21.46 -9.59
C GLY A 274 17.00 -20.21 -8.89
N LEU A 275 16.20 -19.50 -8.09
CA LEU A 275 16.79 -18.49 -7.20
C LEU A 275 17.60 -19.18 -6.09
N ASP A 276 18.71 -18.60 -5.65
CA ASP A 276 19.44 -19.10 -4.48
C ASP A 276 18.64 -18.81 -3.20
N THR A 277 18.19 -19.85 -2.50
CA THR A 277 17.28 -19.70 -1.35
C THR A 277 17.88 -18.84 -0.25
N ARG A 278 19.18 -19.02 0.05
CA ARG A 278 19.86 -18.25 1.11
C ARG A 278 20.00 -16.79 0.76
N SER A 279 20.30 -16.48 -0.50
CA SER A 279 20.36 -15.10 -0.97
C SER A 279 18.99 -14.44 -0.93
N VAL A 280 17.92 -15.13 -1.35
CA VAL A 280 16.56 -14.59 -1.26
C VAL A 280 16.19 -14.32 0.19
N GLU A 281 16.42 -15.27 1.10
CA GLU A 281 16.18 -15.10 2.54
C GLU A 281 16.96 -13.90 3.11
N THR A 282 18.25 -13.79 2.77
CA THR A 282 19.09 -12.66 3.21
C THR A 282 18.53 -11.33 2.72
N LEU A 283 18.15 -11.25 1.44
CA LEU A 283 17.62 -10.03 0.85
C LEU A 283 16.26 -9.65 1.43
N THR A 284 15.32 -10.59 1.57
CA THR A 284 13.98 -10.29 2.10
C THR A 284 14.04 -9.90 3.57
N THR A 285 14.80 -10.63 4.39
CA THR A 285 14.96 -10.31 5.82
C THR A 285 15.65 -8.96 6.01
N THR A 286 16.77 -8.72 5.31
CA THR A 286 17.49 -7.45 5.40
C THR A 286 16.66 -6.29 4.88
N PHE A 287 15.93 -6.46 3.77
CA PHE A 287 15.04 -5.43 3.23
C PHE A 287 13.98 -5.02 4.25
N SER A 288 13.35 -5.99 4.93
CA SER A 288 12.36 -5.72 5.98
C SER A 288 12.96 -5.08 7.23
N ALA A 289 14.18 -5.46 7.61
CA ALA A 289 14.86 -4.93 8.80
C ALA A 289 15.44 -3.52 8.60
N SER A 290 15.82 -3.17 7.37
CA SER A 290 16.54 -1.93 7.04
C SER A 290 15.68 -0.86 6.37
N CYS A 291 14.36 -1.00 6.44
CA CYS A 291 13.39 -0.13 5.76
C CYS A 291 13.71 0.04 4.27
N GLY A 292 13.76 -1.08 3.53
CA GLY A 292 14.02 -1.06 2.09
C GLY A 292 15.46 -0.66 1.75
N LEU A 293 16.43 -1.11 2.53
CA LEU A 293 17.87 -0.85 2.37
C LEU A 293 18.32 0.59 2.70
N GLN A 294 17.41 1.43 3.20
CA GLN A 294 17.69 2.83 3.54
C GLN A 294 18.58 2.92 4.79
N ALA A 295 18.30 2.13 5.81
CA ALA A 295 18.98 2.13 7.10
C ALA A 295 19.97 0.98 7.29
N LEU A 296 20.65 0.55 6.21
CA LEU A 296 21.62 -0.55 6.29
C LEU A 296 22.80 -0.23 7.22
N THR A 297 23.07 -1.14 8.15
CA THR A 297 24.36 -1.24 8.82
C THR A 297 25.44 -1.72 7.83
N ALA A 298 26.72 -1.51 8.16
CA ALA A 298 27.83 -1.96 7.32
C ALA A 298 27.82 -3.50 7.10
N SER A 299 27.47 -4.27 8.14
CA SER A 299 27.36 -5.73 8.07
C SER A 299 26.19 -6.18 7.19
N GLU A 300 25.04 -5.51 7.28
CA GLU A 300 23.87 -5.80 6.44
C GLU A 300 24.14 -5.44 4.97
N GLY A 301 24.81 -4.30 4.71
CA GLY A 301 25.24 -3.93 3.37
C GLY A 301 26.18 -4.98 2.74
N GLN A 302 27.06 -5.59 3.55
CA GLN A 302 27.88 -6.70 3.10
C GLN A 302 27.08 -7.97 2.82
N ALA A 303 26.16 -8.35 3.70
CA ALA A 303 25.29 -9.50 3.47
C ALA A 303 24.44 -9.35 2.19
N VAL A 304 23.91 -8.15 1.94
CA VAL A 304 23.14 -7.83 0.73
C VAL A 304 24.00 -7.96 -0.53
N ARG A 305 25.21 -7.40 -0.53
CA ARG A 305 26.16 -7.56 -1.64
C ARG A 305 26.44 -9.03 -1.94
N ASP A 306 26.84 -9.79 -0.92
CA ASP A 306 27.23 -11.19 -1.07
C ASP A 306 26.03 -12.03 -1.57
N ALA A 307 24.82 -11.70 -1.11
CA ALA A 307 23.58 -12.32 -1.56
C ALA A 307 23.28 -12.02 -3.04
N VAL A 308 23.36 -10.76 -3.47
CA VAL A 308 23.15 -10.35 -4.87
C VAL A 308 24.23 -10.95 -5.78
N GLN A 309 25.50 -10.90 -5.37
CA GLN A 309 26.58 -11.50 -6.15
C GLN A 309 26.37 -13.01 -6.32
N ARG A 310 25.96 -13.72 -5.26
CA ARG A 310 25.64 -15.16 -5.34
C ARG A 310 24.44 -15.43 -6.25
N LEU A 311 23.39 -14.61 -6.22
CA LEU A 311 22.24 -14.76 -7.12
C LEU A 311 22.64 -14.63 -8.58
N LEU A 312 23.41 -13.60 -8.91
CA LEU A 312 23.84 -13.32 -10.28
C LEU A 312 24.90 -14.30 -10.79
N THR A 313 25.72 -14.86 -9.91
CA THR A 313 26.75 -15.84 -10.31
C THR A 313 26.23 -17.28 -10.37
N ARG A 314 25.27 -17.67 -9.51
CA ARG A 314 24.65 -19.00 -9.57
C ARG A 314 23.62 -19.15 -10.69
N GLY A 315 23.15 -18.04 -11.24
CA GLY A 315 22.17 -18.04 -12.32
C GLY A 315 20.76 -18.38 -11.86
N PHE A 316 19.78 -17.96 -12.65
CA PHE A 316 18.34 -18.21 -12.49
C PHE A 316 17.65 -17.96 -13.83
N SER A 317 16.41 -18.41 -13.99
CA SER A 317 15.57 -18.05 -15.14
C SER A 317 14.29 -17.36 -14.69
N ALA A 318 13.77 -16.49 -15.54
CA ALA A 318 12.47 -15.85 -15.37
C ALA A 318 11.76 -15.76 -16.72
N GLY A 319 10.44 -15.71 -16.73
CA GLY A 319 9.74 -15.64 -18.00
C GLY A 319 8.24 -15.75 -17.92
N ILE A 320 7.64 -15.72 -19.10
CA ILE A 320 6.26 -16.06 -19.38
C ILE A 320 6.25 -17.49 -19.95
N GLY A 321 5.85 -18.47 -19.14
CA GLY A 321 5.74 -19.87 -19.57
C GLY A 321 4.56 -20.12 -20.50
N GLN A 322 3.51 -19.30 -20.33
CA GLN A 322 2.30 -19.33 -21.15
C GLN A 322 1.70 -17.93 -21.20
N LEU A 323 1.30 -17.50 -22.39
CA LEU A 323 0.41 -16.37 -22.64
C LEU A 323 -0.63 -16.86 -23.64
N SER A 324 -1.87 -16.99 -23.23
CA SER A 324 -2.93 -17.46 -24.12
C SER A 324 -4.20 -16.63 -23.96
N GLY A 325 -4.94 -16.50 -25.06
CA GLY A 325 -6.25 -15.88 -25.05
C GLY A 325 -6.97 -16.10 -26.37
N ARG A 326 -8.29 -16.24 -26.33
CA ARG A 326 -9.12 -16.49 -27.51
C ARG A 326 -10.20 -15.44 -27.62
N SER A 327 -10.53 -15.06 -28.84
CA SER A 327 -11.74 -14.33 -29.19
C SER A 327 -12.51 -15.10 -30.26
N GLY A 328 -13.67 -14.58 -30.68
CA GLY A 328 -14.39 -15.13 -31.83
C GLY A 328 -13.61 -15.05 -33.16
N GLU A 329 -12.60 -14.19 -33.24
CA GLU A 329 -11.85 -13.89 -34.47
C GLU A 329 -10.48 -14.60 -34.53
N GLY A 330 -10.01 -15.16 -33.42
CA GLY A 330 -8.76 -15.91 -33.38
C GLY A 330 -8.22 -16.14 -31.98
N ALA A 331 -6.95 -16.55 -31.90
CA ALA A 331 -6.27 -16.82 -30.64
C ALA A 331 -4.86 -16.24 -30.64
N ILE A 332 -4.35 -15.95 -29.45
CA ILE A 332 -2.95 -15.63 -29.19
C ILE A 332 -2.37 -16.75 -28.35
N ASP A 333 -1.15 -17.17 -28.68
CA ASP A 333 -0.33 -18.09 -27.90
C ASP A 333 1.10 -17.55 -27.85
N GLY A 334 1.71 -17.54 -26.67
CA GLY A 334 3.04 -16.97 -26.51
C GLY A 334 3.79 -17.51 -25.31
N GLN A 335 5.10 -17.34 -25.39
CA GLN A 335 6.03 -17.66 -24.33
C GLN A 335 7.24 -16.74 -24.44
N TRP A 336 7.85 -16.42 -23.31
CA TRP A 336 9.04 -15.61 -23.24
C TRP A 336 9.89 -16.10 -22.09
N SER A 337 11.21 -16.13 -22.27
CA SER A 337 12.13 -16.48 -21.21
C SER A 337 13.38 -15.61 -21.27
N VAL A 338 13.91 -15.36 -20.09
CA VAL A 338 15.24 -14.83 -19.86
C VAL A 338 15.92 -15.73 -18.85
N GLU A 339 17.15 -16.10 -19.14
CA GLU A 339 17.94 -16.96 -18.29
C GLU A 339 19.30 -16.32 -18.10
N LEU A 340 19.73 -16.24 -16.85
CA LEU A 340 21.08 -15.94 -16.49
C LEU A 340 21.77 -17.27 -16.17
N GLN A 341 22.64 -17.72 -17.06
CA GLN A 341 23.42 -18.93 -16.86
C GLN A 341 24.41 -18.76 -15.68
N PRO A 342 24.83 -19.85 -15.02
CA PRO A 342 25.89 -19.78 -14.03
C PRO A 342 27.16 -19.14 -14.58
N ALA A 343 27.76 -18.24 -13.81
CA ALA A 343 28.98 -17.53 -14.19
C ALA A 343 30.17 -18.49 -14.27
N ARG A 344 31.06 -18.24 -15.25
CA ARG A 344 32.37 -18.90 -15.33
C ARG A 344 33.36 -18.21 -14.39
N GLY A 345 33.21 -18.46 -13.08
CA GLY A 345 34.03 -17.86 -12.02
C GLY A 345 33.23 -16.94 -11.10
N ALA A 346 33.93 -16.05 -10.39
CA ALA A 346 33.34 -15.19 -9.37
C ALA A 346 32.80 -13.84 -9.89
N GLN A 347 33.09 -13.52 -11.16
CA GLN A 347 32.70 -12.26 -11.79
C GLN A 347 31.37 -12.40 -12.54
N ILE A 348 30.54 -11.37 -12.44
CA ILE A 348 29.32 -11.24 -13.23
C ILE A 348 29.74 -10.77 -14.63
N ARG A 349 29.27 -11.50 -15.65
CA ARG A 349 29.54 -11.23 -17.06
C ARG A 349 28.27 -11.46 -17.86
N LEU A 350 27.39 -10.47 -17.87
CA LEU A 350 26.06 -10.59 -18.48
C LEU A 350 26.15 -10.99 -19.96
N ALA A 351 27.16 -10.53 -20.69
CA ALA A 351 27.37 -10.89 -22.10
C ALA A 351 27.67 -12.40 -22.32
N GLU A 352 28.23 -13.09 -21.32
CA GLU A 352 28.48 -14.54 -21.37
C GLU A 352 27.34 -15.36 -20.75
N GLN A 353 26.60 -14.77 -19.82
CA GLN A 353 25.60 -15.47 -19.02
C GLN A 353 24.17 -15.37 -19.57
N LEU A 354 23.81 -14.22 -20.16
CA LEU A 354 22.43 -13.93 -20.53
C LEU A 354 22.01 -14.72 -21.78
N ARG A 355 20.90 -15.46 -21.65
CA ARG A 355 20.15 -16.05 -22.75
C ARG A 355 18.71 -15.53 -22.68
N SER A 356 18.07 -15.35 -23.83
CA SER A 356 16.66 -14.97 -23.85
C SER A 356 16.00 -15.45 -25.14
N SER A 357 14.77 -15.94 -25.04
CA SER A 357 13.99 -16.29 -26.22
C SER A 357 12.53 -15.88 -26.05
N GLY A 358 11.86 -15.68 -27.17
CA GLY A 358 10.45 -15.33 -27.21
C GLY A 358 9.77 -15.92 -28.43
N ARG A 359 8.52 -16.32 -28.27
CA ARG A 359 7.62 -16.71 -29.36
C ARG A 359 6.24 -16.12 -29.09
N LEU A 360 5.63 -15.55 -30.11
CA LEU A 360 4.26 -15.07 -30.11
C LEU A 360 3.59 -15.48 -31.42
N ASP A 361 2.53 -16.26 -31.30
CA ASP A 361 1.66 -16.66 -32.39
C ASP A 361 0.36 -15.87 -32.28
N VAL A 362 -0.02 -15.21 -33.37
CA VAL A 362 -1.21 -14.39 -33.46
C VAL A 362 -2.10 -14.92 -34.58
N GLY A 363 -3.32 -15.31 -34.22
CA GLY A 363 -4.31 -15.84 -35.14
C GLY A 363 -4.67 -14.86 -36.26
N ALA A 364 -4.90 -15.40 -37.45
CA ALA A 364 -5.14 -14.64 -38.66
C ALA A 364 -6.21 -13.55 -38.56
N GLY A 365 -7.34 -13.83 -37.88
CA GLY A 365 -8.46 -12.90 -37.77
C GLY A 365 -8.28 -11.81 -36.70
N LEU A 366 -7.20 -11.84 -35.91
CA LEU A 366 -6.90 -10.80 -34.92
C LEU A 366 -6.13 -9.59 -35.50
N LEU A 367 -5.76 -9.66 -36.78
CA LEU A 367 -4.95 -8.65 -37.46
C LEU A 367 -5.67 -8.18 -38.72
N THR A 368 -5.66 -6.86 -38.96
CA THR A 368 -6.12 -6.33 -40.24
C THR A 368 -5.17 -6.72 -41.38
N PRO A 369 -5.63 -6.75 -42.64
CA PRO A 369 -4.77 -7.03 -43.79
C PRO A 369 -3.52 -6.14 -43.84
N ASP A 370 -3.69 -4.83 -43.58
CA ASP A 370 -2.60 -3.85 -43.59
C ASP A 370 -1.59 -4.11 -42.46
N GLN A 371 -2.07 -4.44 -41.25
CA GLN A 371 -1.20 -4.82 -40.14
C GLN A 371 -0.39 -6.07 -40.50
N ARG A 372 -1.05 -7.10 -41.04
CA ARG A 372 -0.35 -8.32 -41.47
C ARG A 372 0.73 -8.01 -42.49
N GLN A 373 0.40 -7.25 -43.53
CA GLN A 373 1.34 -6.91 -44.60
C GLN A 373 2.53 -6.11 -44.05
N THR A 374 2.27 -5.16 -43.15
CA THR A 374 3.32 -4.34 -42.51
C THR A 374 4.27 -5.19 -41.66
N LEU A 375 3.72 -6.08 -40.82
CA LEU A 375 4.53 -6.97 -39.96
C LEU A 375 5.43 -7.91 -40.79
N LEU A 376 4.91 -8.44 -41.89
CA LEU A 376 5.66 -9.27 -42.83
C LEU A 376 6.73 -8.47 -43.57
N ALA A 377 6.39 -7.27 -44.06
CA ALA A 377 7.31 -6.40 -44.79
C ALA A 377 8.50 -5.95 -43.92
N MET A 378 8.26 -5.68 -42.64
CA MET A 378 9.32 -5.35 -41.67
C MET A 378 10.11 -6.57 -41.19
N GLY A 379 9.73 -7.80 -41.58
CA GLY A 379 10.36 -9.04 -41.13
C GLY A 379 10.15 -9.33 -39.64
N MET A 380 9.17 -8.66 -39.00
CA MET A 380 8.88 -8.80 -37.57
C MET A 380 8.10 -10.09 -37.26
N ALA A 381 7.43 -10.67 -38.26
CA ALA A 381 6.78 -11.97 -38.14
C ALA A 381 6.92 -12.78 -39.45
N VAL A 382 6.66 -14.08 -39.36
CA VAL A 382 6.55 -15.01 -40.50
C VAL A 382 5.16 -15.61 -40.57
N GLU A 383 4.73 -15.95 -41.78
CA GLU A 383 3.44 -16.57 -42.02
C GLU A 383 3.42 -18.02 -41.49
N GLN A 384 2.29 -18.40 -40.89
CA GLN A 384 1.98 -19.76 -40.47
C GLN A 384 0.58 -20.15 -40.95
N ALA A 385 0.29 -21.45 -40.95
CA ALA A 385 -0.99 -22.01 -41.39
C ALA A 385 -2.22 -21.37 -40.70
N SER A 386 -2.08 -20.88 -39.46
CA SER A 386 -3.17 -20.29 -38.66
C SER A 386 -3.03 -18.79 -38.38
N GLY A 387 -2.03 -18.10 -38.95
CA GLY A 387 -1.78 -16.68 -38.66
C GLY A 387 -0.33 -16.24 -38.85
N LEU A 388 0.18 -15.44 -37.92
CA LEU A 388 1.57 -14.96 -37.91
C LEU A 388 2.32 -15.47 -36.68
N ARG A 389 3.62 -15.72 -36.84
CA ARG A 389 4.55 -16.02 -35.74
C ARG A 389 5.66 -14.99 -35.69
N ALA A 390 5.83 -14.36 -34.54
CA ALA A 390 7.03 -13.59 -34.20
C ALA A 390 7.87 -14.41 -33.22
N SER A 391 9.17 -14.49 -33.44
CA SER A 391 10.08 -15.21 -32.56
C SER A 391 11.47 -14.59 -32.56
N TYR A 392 12.15 -14.67 -31.43
CA TYR A 392 13.56 -14.37 -31.34
C TYR A 392 14.28 -15.32 -30.38
N ASP A 393 15.57 -15.46 -30.59
CA ASP A 393 16.49 -16.21 -29.74
C ASP A 393 17.79 -15.41 -29.62
N TYR A 394 18.20 -15.12 -28.40
CA TYR A 394 19.47 -14.50 -28.06
C TYR A 394 20.28 -15.46 -27.18
N ALA A 395 21.43 -15.86 -27.69
CA ALA A 395 22.35 -16.74 -26.98
C ALA A 395 23.77 -16.54 -27.49
N ASP A 396 24.74 -16.54 -26.57
CA ASP A 396 26.18 -16.54 -26.91
C ASP A 396 26.57 -15.38 -27.85
N GLY A 397 25.97 -14.20 -27.65
CA GLY A 397 26.22 -13.02 -28.49
C GLY A 397 25.55 -13.00 -29.85
N LEU A 398 24.71 -14.00 -30.16
CA LEU A 398 24.00 -14.13 -31.42
C LEU A 398 22.52 -13.80 -31.22
N LEU A 399 21.97 -12.89 -32.01
CA LEU A 399 20.53 -12.65 -32.06
C LEU A 399 19.95 -13.26 -33.34
N LYS A 400 18.97 -14.14 -33.19
CA LYS A 400 18.17 -14.67 -34.29
C LYS A 400 16.75 -14.12 -34.16
N VAL A 401 16.24 -13.47 -35.19
CA VAL A 401 14.85 -13.00 -35.26
C VAL A 401 14.17 -13.69 -36.42
N ASN A 402 13.10 -14.43 -36.14
CA ASN A 402 12.35 -15.20 -37.14
C ASN A 402 13.24 -16.09 -38.03
N GLY A 403 14.25 -16.72 -37.42
CA GLY A 403 15.23 -17.57 -38.12
C GLY A 403 16.36 -16.83 -38.85
N ARG A 404 16.32 -15.49 -38.94
CA ARG A 404 17.39 -14.67 -39.52
C ARG A 404 18.39 -14.24 -38.46
N THR A 405 19.67 -14.37 -38.74
CA THR A 405 20.74 -13.96 -37.83
C THR A 405 21.02 -12.47 -37.98
N LEU A 406 21.10 -11.76 -36.87
CA LEU A 406 21.41 -10.33 -36.78
C LEU A 406 22.67 -10.13 -35.93
N ASP A 407 23.40 -9.05 -36.22
CA ASP A 407 24.52 -8.61 -35.37
C ASP A 407 23.98 -8.07 -34.03
N ALA A 408 24.50 -8.59 -32.92
CA ALA A 408 24.14 -8.18 -31.57
C ALA A 408 25.28 -7.45 -30.85
N GLY A 409 26.33 -6.99 -31.56
CA GLY A 409 27.50 -6.33 -30.96
C GLY A 409 27.14 -5.12 -30.09
N GLY A 410 26.23 -4.26 -30.53
CA GLY A 410 25.75 -3.12 -29.73
C GLY A 410 25.01 -3.54 -28.46
N PHE A 411 24.27 -4.65 -28.51
CA PHE A 411 23.62 -5.22 -27.32
C PHE A 411 24.65 -5.81 -26.36
N GLN A 412 25.67 -6.52 -26.85
CA GLN A 412 26.77 -7.03 -26.02
C GLN A 412 27.53 -5.90 -25.31
N GLN A 413 27.76 -4.77 -25.99
CA GLN A 413 28.36 -3.60 -25.36
C GLN A 413 27.50 -3.07 -24.21
N THR A 414 26.18 -3.01 -24.42
CA THR A 414 25.23 -2.56 -23.38
C THR A 414 25.25 -3.49 -22.16
N LEU A 415 25.40 -4.81 -22.36
CA LEU A 415 25.55 -5.78 -21.28
C LEU A 415 26.87 -5.58 -20.50
N ALA A 416 27.98 -5.29 -21.18
CA ALA A 416 29.25 -4.98 -20.52
C ALA A 416 29.20 -3.67 -19.71
N GLU A 417 28.49 -2.66 -20.20
CA GLU A 417 28.22 -1.43 -19.44
C GLU A 417 27.33 -1.70 -18.22
N ALA A 418 26.38 -2.64 -18.32
CA ALA A 418 25.58 -3.08 -17.18
C ALA A 418 26.43 -3.82 -16.13
N ASP A 419 27.37 -4.68 -16.54
CA ASP A 419 28.32 -5.33 -15.63
C ASP A 419 29.09 -4.30 -14.80
N THR A 420 29.57 -3.22 -15.45
CA THR A 420 30.29 -2.13 -14.79
C THR A 420 29.43 -1.39 -13.76
N ARG A 421 28.15 -1.14 -14.09
CA ARG A 421 27.19 -0.50 -13.16
C ARG A 421 26.84 -1.39 -11.97
N ILE A 422 26.64 -2.69 -12.19
CA ILE A 422 26.41 -3.66 -11.12
C ILE A 422 27.61 -3.70 -10.18
N ALA A 423 28.82 -3.77 -10.72
CA ALA A 423 30.04 -3.77 -9.91
C ALA A 423 30.17 -2.50 -9.05
N ALA A 424 29.85 -1.32 -9.61
CA ALA A 424 29.85 -0.06 -8.87
C ALA A 424 28.81 -0.07 -7.73
N GLN A 425 27.58 -0.52 -7.99
CA GLN A 425 26.53 -0.58 -6.98
C GLN A 425 26.86 -1.54 -5.83
N LEU A 426 27.41 -2.71 -6.16
CA LEU A 426 27.86 -3.70 -5.17
C LEU A 426 28.98 -3.14 -4.27
N ALA A 427 29.84 -2.27 -4.83
CA ALA A 427 30.88 -1.59 -4.08
C ALA A 427 30.31 -0.52 -3.13
N GLU A 428 29.28 0.22 -3.54
CA GLU A 428 28.61 1.23 -2.69
C GLU A 428 27.96 0.60 -1.45
N TRP A 429 27.31 -0.56 -1.58
CA TRP A 429 26.73 -1.26 -0.43
C TRP A 429 27.79 -1.78 0.57
N SER A 430 29.08 -1.76 0.22
CA SER A 430 30.20 -2.07 1.13
C SER A 430 30.74 -0.87 1.86
N ALA A 431 30.45 0.33 1.38
CA ALA A 431 31.12 1.52 1.87
C ALA A 431 30.71 1.77 3.33
N PRO A 432 31.67 1.96 4.25
CA PRO A 432 31.34 2.33 5.62
C PRO A 432 30.61 3.67 5.61
N ARG A 433 29.31 3.67 5.95
CA ARG A 433 28.56 4.90 6.15
C ARG A 433 28.96 5.49 7.50
N VAL A 434 29.57 6.67 7.50
CA VAL A 434 29.84 7.41 8.73
C VAL A 434 28.48 7.78 9.34
N ALA A 435 28.13 7.18 10.47
CA ALA A 435 26.96 7.56 11.24
C ALA A 435 27.09 9.03 11.63
N GLN A 436 26.20 9.90 11.14
CA GLN A 436 26.08 11.25 11.69
C GLN A 436 25.53 11.10 13.11
N ALA A 437 26.35 11.46 14.10
CA ALA A 437 25.94 11.47 15.50
C ALA A 437 24.74 12.44 15.68
N PRO A 438 23.72 12.07 16.46
CA PRO A 438 22.60 12.96 16.72
C PRO A 438 23.09 14.22 17.45
N ALA A 439 22.64 15.38 16.99
CA ALA A 439 22.96 16.66 17.62
C ALA A 439 22.41 16.70 19.06
N PRO A 440 23.14 17.27 20.02
CA PRO A 440 22.70 17.32 21.41
C PRO A 440 21.48 18.22 21.56
N VAL A 441 20.46 17.70 22.25
CA VAL A 441 19.23 18.42 22.58
C VAL A 441 19.55 19.50 23.64
N PRO A 442 19.21 20.78 23.45
CA PRO A 442 19.43 21.79 24.48
C PRO A 442 18.44 21.59 25.63
N VAL A 443 18.95 21.58 26.86
CA VAL A 443 18.15 21.51 28.09
C VAL A 443 17.42 22.84 28.28
N ALA A 444 16.08 22.80 28.33
CA ALA A 444 15.26 23.99 28.59
C ALA A 444 15.45 24.49 30.03
N ALA A 445 15.74 25.78 30.18
CA ALA A 445 15.77 26.46 31.46
C ALA A 445 14.34 26.64 32.00
N THR A 446 14.13 26.28 33.26
CA THR A 446 12.92 26.52 34.04
C THR A 446 12.67 28.02 34.22
N GLU A 447 11.56 28.54 33.70
CA GLU A 447 11.01 29.84 34.08
C GLU A 447 9.99 29.70 35.23
N VAL A 448 10.13 30.60 36.20
CA VAL A 448 9.27 30.80 37.37
C VAL A 448 7.99 31.55 36.98
N PRO A 449 6.79 31.16 37.48
CA PRO A 449 5.55 31.83 37.09
C PRO A 449 5.32 33.12 37.88
N ALA A 450 5.01 34.20 37.18
CA ALA A 450 4.56 35.47 37.76
C ALA A 450 3.04 35.46 38.03
N ALA A 451 2.65 36.16 39.09
CA ALA A 451 1.34 36.16 39.73
C ALA A 451 0.20 36.79 38.89
N ALA A 452 -1.00 36.21 39.04
CA ALA A 452 -2.25 36.69 38.47
C ALA A 452 -2.84 37.89 39.24
N PRO A 453 -3.54 38.83 38.58
CA PRO A 453 -4.44 39.76 39.24
C PRO A 453 -5.92 39.32 39.20
N ALA A 454 -6.64 39.80 40.21
CA ALA A 454 -7.96 39.40 40.69
C ALA A 454 -9.15 39.82 39.82
N ALA A 455 -10.25 39.08 40.01
CA ALA A 455 -11.57 39.25 39.41
C ALA A 455 -12.48 40.23 40.16
N ALA A 456 -13.43 40.85 39.43
CA ALA A 456 -14.78 41.27 39.85
C ALA A 456 -15.55 41.90 38.66
N PRO A 457 -16.89 42.08 38.71
CA PRO A 457 -17.95 41.08 38.95
C PRO A 457 -19.00 41.06 37.80
N GLU A 458 -19.81 40.00 37.73
CA GLU A 458 -20.96 39.87 36.83
C GLU A 458 -22.12 40.83 37.20
N PRO A 459 -22.91 41.30 36.22
CA PRO A 459 -24.29 41.72 36.45
C PRO A 459 -25.30 40.67 36.00
N ALA A 460 -26.41 40.66 36.74
CA ALA A 460 -27.48 39.69 36.75
C ALA A 460 -28.36 39.65 35.48
N ALA A 461 -29.00 38.50 35.31
CA ALA A 461 -30.00 38.20 34.30
C ALA A 461 -31.28 39.03 34.45
N GLU A 462 -31.80 39.50 33.32
CA GLU A 462 -33.21 39.86 33.15
C GLU A 462 -33.78 39.09 31.95
N ALA A 463 -34.95 38.52 32.17
CA ALA A 463 -35.65 37.66 31.23
C ALA A 463 -36.55 38.47 30.28
N ALA A 464 -36.64 37.98 29.04
CA ALA A 464 -37.86 37.70 28.29
C ALA A 464 -37.94 38.27 26.85
N VAL A 465 -38.68 37.48 26.07
CA VAL A 465 -39.38 37.75 24.80
C VAL A 465 -38.64 37.35 23.52
N THR A 466 -38.94 36.12 23.09
CA THR A 466 -38.79 35.61 21.73
C THR A 466 -39.78 36.25 20.75
N PRO A 467 -39.34 36.76 19.59
CA PRO A 467 -40.18 36.91 18.40
C PRO A 467 -40.13 35.65 17.52
N PRO A 468 -41.15 35.42 16.66
CA PRO A 468 -41.31 34.22 15.82
C PRO A 468 -40.27 34.17 14.69
N PRO A 469 -40.06 33.00 14.06
CA PRO A 469 -38.96 32.82 13.13
C PRO A 469 -39.20 33.66 11.88
N ALA A 470 -38.37 34.67 11.68
CA ALA A 470 -38.20 35.24 10.36
C ALA A 470 -37.61 34.12 9.49
N MET A 471 -38.38 33.69 8.49
CA MET A 471 -37.90 32.87 7.38
C MET A 471 -36.55 33.43 6.92
N ALA A 472 -35.48 32.72 7.27
CA ALA A 472 -34.19 32.97 6.66
C ALA A 472 -34.38 32.74 5.16
N PRO A 473 -33.95 33.68 4.31
CA PRO A 473 -33.97 33.45 2.87
C PRO A 473 -33.19 32.17 2.60
N THR A 474 -33.75 31.31 1.77
CA THR A 474 -33.04 30.17 1.19
C THR A 474 -31.68 30.66 0.67
N PRO A 475 -30.54 30.10 1.09
CA PRO A 475 -29.29 30.38 0.42
C PRO A 475 -29.30 29.58 -0.87
N VAL A 476 -29.97 30.11 -1.90
CA VAL A 476 -29.69 29.70 -3.27
C VAL A 476 -28.38 30.38 -3.67
N ALA A 477 -27.45 29.53 -4.09
CA ALA A 477 -26.20 29.81 -4.77
C ALA A 477 -25.01 30.30 -3.92
N THR A 478 -24.07 29.38 -3.69
CA THR A 478 -22.73 29.56 -4.26
C THR A 478 -22.20 28.19 -4.68
N GLU A 479 -22.96 27.52 -5.55
CA GLU A 479 -22.41 26.37 -6.25
C GLU A 479 -21.34 26.88 -7.22
N CYS A 480 -20.08 26.53 -7.03
CA CYS A 480 -19.07 26.78 -8.04
C CYS A 480 -19.25 25.75 -9.18
N GLY A 481 -19.38 26.23 -10.42
CA GLY A 481 -19.53 25.39 -11.62
C GLY A 481 -18.24 25.21 -12.43
N ASP A 482 -17.19 25.94 -12.06
CA ASP A 482 -15.87 25.91 -12.69
C ASP A 482 -14.77 26.03 -11.64
N LEU A 483 -13.55 25.64 -12.03
CA LEU A 483 -12.38 25.58 -11.17
C LEU A 483 -12.06 26.95 -10.55
N GLU A 484 -12.12 28.02 -11.33
CA GLU A 484 -11.75 29.37 -10.89
C GLU A 484 -12.68 29.84 -9.76
N THR A 485 -13.98 29.64 -9.94
CA THR A 485 -14.99 29.98 -8.94
C THR A 485 -14.85 29.12 -7.69
N CYS A 486 -14.57 27.82 -7.85
CA CYS A 486 -14.37 26.93 -6.70
C CYS A 486 -13.14 27.33 -5.89
N VAL A 487 -12.01 27.60 -6.54
CA VAL A 487 -10.77 27.99 -5.85
C VAL A 487 -10.92 29.34 -5.17
N ARG A 488 -11.58 30.31 -5.80
CA ARG A 488 -11.89 31.61 -5.18
C ARG A 488 -12.72 31.44 -3.90
N GLN A 489 -13.70 30.53 -3.91
CA GLN A 489 -14.50 30.21 -2.73
C GLN A 489 -13.67 29.44 -1.68
N SER A 490 -12.78 28.53 -2.08
CA SER A 490 -11.83 27.89 -1.16
C SER A 490 -10.93 28.91 -0.46
N LEU A 491 -10.39 29.89 -1.19
CA LEU A 491 -9.57 30.97 -0.63
C LEU A 491 -10.39 31.89 0.29
N ALA A 492 -11.65 32.15 -0.03
CA ALA A 492 -12.55 32.88 0.88
C ALA A 492 -12.80 32.10 2.19
N ALA A 493 -13.06 30.79 2.10
CA ALA A 493 -13.19 29.90 3.24
C ALA A 493 -11.90 29.84 4.06
N GLY A 494 -10.73 29.83 3.40
CA GLY A 494 -9.43 29.88 4.06
C GLY A 494 -9.22 31.14 4.89
N ARG A 495 -9.63 32.31 4.37
CA ARG A 495 -9.61 33.57 5.14
C ARG A 495 -10.56 33.56 6.32
N ALA A 496 -11.72 32.95 6.16
CA ALA A 496 -12.73 32.80 7.22
C ALA A 496 -12.40 31.67 8.21
N GLN A 497 -11.36 30.88 7.93
CA GLN A 497 -11.00 29.66 8.66
C GLN A 497 -12.15 28.64 8.74
N ASP A 498 -13.00 28.60 7.72
CA ASP A 498 -14.18 27.73 7.61
C ASP A 498 -13.80 26.41 6.93
N VAL A 499 -13.56 25.39 7.76
CA VAL A 499 -13.16 24.05 7.31
C VAL A 499 -14.30 23.30 6.61
N ASP A 500 -15.55 23.57 6.97
CA ASP A 500 -16.70 22.87 6.40
C ASP A 500 -17.00 23.35 4.99
N THR A 501 -16.98 24.67 4.77
CA THR A 501 -17.03 25.24 3.43
C THR A 501 -15.82 24.80 2.61
N LEU A 502 -14.62 24.81 3.18
CA LEU A 502 -13.42 24.32 2.49
C LEU A 502 -13.57 22.86 2.02
N ARG A 503 -14.10 21.96 2.87
CA ARG A 503 -14.35 20.55 2.52
C ARG A 503 -15.40 20.42 1.43
N ALA A 504 -16.47 21.21 1.48
CA ALA A 504 -17.50 21.23 0.45
C ALA A 504 -16.94 21.68 -0.90
N GLN A 505 -16.08 22.71 -0.93
CA GLN A 505 -15.45 23.17 -2.17
C GLN A 505 -14.46 22.15 -2.74
N ALA A 506 -13.67 21.48 -1.89
CA ALA A 506 -12.78 20.42 -2.36
C ALA A 506 -13.55 19.28 -3.04
N SER A 507 -14.68 18.85 -2.47
CA SER A 507 -15.53 17.82 -3.09
C SER A 507 -16.15 18.27 -4.42
N ARG A 508 -16.41 19.57 -4.60
CA ARG A 508 -16.89 20.11 -5.89
C ARG A 508 -15.79 20.12 -6.94
N ILE A 509 -14.58 20.53 -6.57
CA ILE A 509 -13.42 20.51 -7.48
C ILE A 509 -13.12 19.08 -7.93
N ASP A 510 -13.23 18.09 -7.04
CA ASP A 510 -13.05 16.66 -7.37
C ASP A 510 -13.98 16.15 -8.47
N ALA A 511 -15.19 16.72 -8.54
CA ALA A 511 -16.23 16.35 -9.51
C ALA A 511 -16.06 17.05 -10.86
N LEU A 512 -15.13 18.01 -10.99
CA LEU A 512 -14.86 18.67 -12.27
C LEU A 512 -14.22 17.68 -13.26
N PRO A 513 -14.47 17.86 -14.57
CA PRO A 513 -13.85 17.02 -15.60
C PRO A 513 -12.33 17.01 -15.48
N LYS A 514 -11.75 15.82 -15.40
CA LYS A 514 -10.30 15.61 -15.32
C LYS A 514 -9.74 15.41 -16.72
N PRO A 515 -8.54 15.92 -17.02
CA PRO A 515 -7.90 15.70 -18.31
C PRO A 515 -7.54 14.22 -18.52
N ASP A 516 -7.30 13.85 -19.77
CA ASP A 516 -6.92 12.49 -20.13
C ASP A 516 -5.59 12.07 -19.49
N VAL A 517 -5.47 10.78 -19.25
CA VAL A 517 -4.34 10.16 -18.52
C VAL A 517 -3.05 10.15 -19.33
N GLY A 518 -3.13 10.31 -20.66
CA GLY A 518 -1.97 10.32 -21.55
C GLY A 518 -1.01 9.13 -21.36
N ASN A 519 0.27 9.35 -21.65
CA ASN A 519 1.34 8.36 -21.55
C ASN A 519 2.08 8.45 -20.20
N LYS A 520 1.64 7.65 -19.24
CA LYS A 520 2.24 7.60 -17.88
C LYS A 520 3.73 7.27 -17.87
N ALA A 521 4.18 6.39 -18.75
CA ALA A 521 5.57 5.90 -18.71
C ALA A 521 6.55 7.00 -19.15
N VAL A 522 6.23 7.68 -20.26
CA VAL A 522 7.06 8.78 -20.79
C VAL A 522 6.99 10.00 -19.86
N ALA A 523 5.81 10.29 -19.29
CA ALA A 523 5.68 11.34 -18.29
C ALA A 523 6.58 11.11 -17.07
N ARG A 524 6.62 9.87 -16.54
CA ARG A 524 7.50 9.50 -15.42
C ARG A 524 8.98 9.67 -15.75
N GLN A 525 9.40 9.31 -16.97
CA GLN A 525 10.80 9.52 -17.40
C GLN A 525 11.17 11.00 -17.36
N HIS A 526 10.34 11.86 -17.94
CA HIS A 526 10.58 13.31 -17.93
C HIS A 526 10.44 13.91 -16.52
N ASN A 527 9.58 13.37 -15.65
CA ASN A 527 9.49 13.75 -14.25
C ASN A 527 10.80 13.50 -13.50
N THR A 528 11.39 12.31 -13.67
CA THR A 528 12.70 11.98 -13.09
C THR A 528 13.78 12.95 -13.56
N THR A 529 13.85 13.23 -14.87
CA THR A 529 14.78 14.23 -15.43
C THR A 529 14.58 15.61 -14.81
N GLY A 530 13.33 16.03 -14.62
CA GLY A 530 12.98 17.30 -14.00
C GLY A 530 13.38 17.40 -12.53
N LEU A 531 13.13 16.35 -11.75
CA LEU A 531 13.55 16.26 -10.35
C LEU A 531 15.07 16.24 -10.21
N ASP A 532 15.80 15.56 -11.10
CA ASP A 532 17.26 15.54 -11.09
C ASP A 532 17.84 16.91 -11.46
N ALA A 533 17.20 17.65 -12.35
CA ALA A 533 17.57 19.04 -12.64
C ALA A 533 17.30 19.96 -11.44
N LEU A 534 16.18 19.80 -10.73
CA LEU A 534 15.91 20.53 -9.48
C LEU A 534 16.98 20.27 -8.41
N LYS A 535 17.41 19.02 -8.23
CA LYS A 535 18.50 18.67 -7.28
C LYS A 535 19.81 19.39 -7.61
N ARG A 536 20.10 19.58 -8.90
CA ARG A 536 21.26 20.34 -9.38
C ARG A 536 21.05 21.85 -9.39
N ASN A 537 19.88 22.33 -8.95
CA ASN A 537 19.45 23.72 -9.03
C ASN A 537 19.45 24.29 -10.47
N ASP A 538 19.31 23.43 -11.48
CA ASP A 538 19.14 23.80 -12.89
C ASP A 538 17.66 24.01 -13.18
N LEU A 539 17.17 25.20 -12.81
CA LEU A 539 15.76 25.57 -12.89
C LEU A 539 15.22 25.61 -14.33
N PRO A 540 15.96 26.13 -15.34
CA PRO A 540 15.52 26.07 -16.73
C PRO A 540 15.31 24.63 -17.23
N ALA A 541 16.27 23.73 -16.98
CA ALA A 541 16.14 22.33 -17.40
C ALA A 541 15.02 21.60 -16.65
N ALA A 542 14.86 21.87 -15.35
CA ALA A 542 13.76 21.33 -14.54
C ALA A 542 12.40 21.71 -15.13
N VAL A 543 12.17 22.99 -15.38
CA VAL A 543 10.91 23.49 -15.96
C VAL A 543 10.67 22.89 -17.35
N ALA A 544 11.70 22.78 -18.20
CA ALA A 544 11.57 22.20 -19.53
C ALA A 544 11.16 20.71 -19.49
N ALA A 545 11.83 19.92 -18.64
CA ALA A 545 11.53 18.50 -18.48
C ALA A 545 10.16 18.26 -17.84
N LEU A 546 9.80 19.02 -16.79
CA LEU A 546 8.50 18.89 -16.13
C LEU A 546 7.34 19.34 -17.03
N ARG A 547 7.56 20.30 -17.95
CA ARG A 547 6.59 20.64 -19.00
C ARG A 547 6.38 19.51 -20.01
N LEU A 548 7.45 18.83 -20.40
CA LEU A 548 7.32 17.63 -21.24
C LEU A 548 6.54 16.56 -20.48
N ALA A 549 6.90 16.27 -19.23
CA ALA A 549 6.19 15.31 -18.40
C ALA A 549 4.69 15.61 -18.29
N LEU A 550 4.32 16.86 -18.06
CA LEU A 550 2.92 17.26 -17.92
C LEU A 550 2.15 17.19 -19.24
N ARG A 551 2.82 17.45 -20.38
CA ARG A 551 2.19 17.26 -21.71
C ARG A 551 1.92 15.79 -22.00
N GLU A 552 2.83 14.91 -21.59
CA GLU A 552 2.70 13.46 -21.82
C GLU A 552 1.62 12.85 -20.91
N ASN A 553 1.50 13.28 -19.65
CA ASN A 553 0.41 12.91 -18.77
C ASN A 553 -0.16 14.16 -18.06
N PRO A 554 -1.19 14.79 -18.66
CA PRO A 554 -1.87 15.94 -18.07
C PRO A 554 -2.59 15.64 -16.75
N ARG A 555 -2.79 14.36 -16.41
CA ARG A 555 -3.47 13.90 -15.19
C ARG A 555 -2.50 13.55 -14.06
N ASP A 556 -1.20 13.76 -14.24
CA ASP A 556 -0.20 13.51 -13.21
C ASP A 556 -0.07 14.70 -12.25
N VAL A 557 -0.74 14.60 -11.10
CA VAL A 557 -0.75 15.66 -10.09
C VAL A 557 0.62 15.86 -9.45
N GLU A 558 1.47 14.84 -9.41
CA GLU A 558 2.83 14.95 -8.88
C GLU A 558 3.69 15.77 -9.83
N VAL A 559 3.62 15.48 -11.13
CA VAL A 559 4.31 16.26 -12.17
C VAL A 559 3.85 17.72 -12.18
N ALA A 560 2.53 17.97 -12.10
CA ALA A 560 1.99 19.32 -12.07
C ALA A 560 2.47 20.10 -10.82
N GLY A 561 2.46 19.45 -9.64
CA GLY A 561 3.00 20.02 -8.41
C GLY A 561 4.51 20.30 -8.49
N ASN A 562 5.28 19.38 -9.05
CA ASN A 562 6.72 19.54 -9.25
C ASN A 562 7.03 20.68 -10.23
N LEU A 563 6.25 20.81 -11.32
CA LEU A 563 6.39 21.92 -12.26
C LEU A 563 6.08 23.27 -11.58
N GLY A 564 4.99 23.33 -10.80
CA GLY A 564 4.64 24.52 -10.03
C GLY A 564 5.74 24.94 -9.05
N TYR A 565 6.31 23.97 -8.31
CA TYR A 565 7.45 24.21 -7.42
C TYR A 565 8.69 24.72 -8.18
N ALA A 566 9.02 24.09 -9.31
CA ALA A 566 10.13 24.51 -10.15
C ALA A 566 9.95 25.94 -10.69
N LEU A 567 8.72 26.31 -11.07
CA LEU A 567 8.37 27.66 -11.54
C LEU A 567 8.48 28.70 -10.41
N VAL A 568 8.06 28.38 -9.18
CA VAL A 568 8.24 29.26 -8.01
C VAL A 568 9.73 29.48 -7.69
N LYS A 569 10.54 28.43 -7.79
CA LYS A 569 12.00 28.53 -7.62
C LYS A 569 12.64 29.37 -8.72
N ALA A 570 12.12 29.28 -9.95
CA ALA A 570 12.58 30.04 -11.11
C ALA A 570 12.05 31.48 -11.16
N ASP A 571 11.38 31.97 -10.11
CA ASP A 571 10.77 33.31 -10.04
C ASP A 571 9.68 33.57 -11.11
N ARG A 572 9.04 32.50 -11.59
CA ARG A 572 7.96 32.52 -12.59
C ARG A 572 6.59 32.35 -11.94
N ALA A 573 6.28 33.24 -11.01
CA ALA A 573 5.13 33.11 -10.10
C ALA A 573 3.76 33.06 -10.79
N ALA A 574 3.57 33.83 -11.88
CA ALA A 574 2.33 33.80 -12.65
C ALA A 574 2.08 32.42 -13.28
N GLU A 575 3.08 31.89 -13.99
CA GLU A 575 2.98 30.57 -14.62
C GLU A 575 2.87 29.44 -13.58
N ALA A 576 3.54 29.58 -12.44
CA ALA A 576 3.38 28.65 -11.33
C ALA A 576 1.93 28.60 -10.86
N SER A 577 1.30 29.78 -10.69
CA SER A 577 -0.09 29.89 -10.26
C SER A 577 -1.03 29.18 -11.24
N ASP A 578 -0.88 29.39 -12.55
CA ASP A 578 -1.72 28.76 -13.56
C ASP A 578 -1.65 27.23 -13.51
N VAL A 579 -0.42 26.68 -13.44
CA VAL A 579 -0.18 25.23 -13.37
C VAL A 579 -0.74 24.65 -12.08
N LEU A 580 -0.51 25.31 -10.95
CA LEU A 580 -0.94 24.82 -9.64
C LEU A 580 -2.45 24.92 -9.46
N LEU A 581 -3.09 25.97 -9.98
CA LEU A 581 -4.55 26.08 -10.02
C LEU A 581 -5.15 24.93 -10.83
N ALA A 582 -4.64 24.67 -12.04
CA ALA A 582 -5.09 23.54 -12.86
C ALA A 582 -4.89 22.18 -12.15
N ALA A 583 -3.80 22.02 -11.41
CA ALA A 583 -3.51 20.79 -10.65
C ALA A 583 -4.53 20.51 -9.53
N LEU A 584 -5.23 21.52 -9.02
CA LEU A 584 -6.27 21.34 -8.00
C LEU A 584 -7.47 20.54 -8.51
N VAL A 585 -7.74 20.50 -9.82
CA VAL A 585 -8.76 19.61 -10.42
C VAL A 585 -8.41 18.14 -10.22
N LEU A 586 -7.12 17.82 -10.18
CA LEU A 586 -6.64 16.43 -10.03
C LEU A 586 -6.73 15.97 -8.58
N ASP A 587 -6.32 16.84 -7.64
CA ASP A 587 -6.43 16.62 -6.21
C ASP A 587 -6.54 17.98 -5.46
N PRO A 588 -7.76 18.39 -5.07
CA PRO A 588 -7.99 19.66 -4.37
C PRO A 588 -7.60 19.61 -2.90
N ARG A 589 -7.27 18.43 -2.34
CA ARG A 589 -6.83 18.25 -0.95
C ARG A 589 -5.33 18.04 -0.85
N ARG A 590 -4.57 18.20 -1.94
CA ARG A 590 -3.11 18.01 -1.92
C ARG A 590 -2.38 19.20 -1.30
N SER A 591 -1.91 19.05 -0.07
CA SER A 591 -1.12 20.09 0.63
C SER A 591 0.10 20.55 -0.18
N SER A 592 0.80 19.63 -0.84
CA SER A 592 1.96 19.92 -1.68
C SER A 592 1.63 20.61 -3.02
N THR A 593 0.35 20.83 -3.33
CA THR A 593 -0.09 21.71 -4.42
C THR A 593 -0.44 23.10 -3.89
N TRP A 594 -1.11 23.17 -2.73
CA TRP A 594 -1.48 24.43 -2.07
C TRP A 594 -0.28 25.21 -1.52
N THR A 595 0.76 24.55 -0.99
CA THR A 595 1.95 25.24 -0.46
C THR A 595 2.72 26.01 -1.55
N PRO A 596 3.09 25.40 -2.71
CA PRO A 596 3.68 26.17 -3.80
C PRO A 596 2.74 27.23 -4.37
N LEU A 597 1.41 27.03 -4.32
CA LEU A 597 0.44 28.03 -4.79
C LEU A 597 0.44 29.25 -3.86
N ALA A 598 0.51 29.04 -2.55
CA ALA A 598 0.69 30.10 -1.57
C ALA A 598 1.99 30.89 -1.82
N GLU A 599 3.09 30.20 -2.10
CA GLU A 599 4.37 30.85 -2.44
C GLU A 599 4.25 31.68 -3.73
N ALA A 600 3.64 31.14 -4.78
CA ALA A 600 3.41 31.85 -6.04
C ALA A 600 2.53 33.10 -5.85
N LEU A 601 1.46 32.99 -5.06
CA LEU A 601 0.57 34.11 -4.73
C LEU A 601 1.30 35.20 -3.93
N ALA A 602 2.16 34.83 -2.98
CA ALA A 602 2.95 35.77 -2.20
C ALA A 602 3.96 36.53 -3.08
N LEU A 603 4.66 35.82 -3.97
CA LEU A 603 5.59 36.44 -4.93
C LEU A 603 4.87 37.33 -5.95
N SER A 604 3.60 37.06 -6.23
CA SER A 604 2.74 37.88 -7.10
C SER A 604 2.06 39.04 -6.36
N GLY A 605 2.43 39.31 -5.10
CA GLY A 605 1.88 40.42 -4.29
C GLY A 605 0.48 40.17 -3.71
N ARG A 606 -0.09 38.98 -3.89
CA ARG A 606 -1.42 38.60 -3.37
C ARG A 606 -1.33 38.00 -1.96
N ALA A 607 -0.79 38.76 -1.01
CA ALA A 607 -0.47 38.29 0.34
C ALA A 607 -1.67 37.66 1.08
N ALA A 608 -2.87 38.24 0.96
CA ALA A 608 -4.07 37.71 1.62
C ALA A 608 -4.57 36.38 1.03
N ASP A 609 -4.40 36.17 -0.28
CA ASP A 609 -4.69 34.86 -0.90
C ASP A 609 -3.60 33.84 -0.54
N ALA A 610 -2.34 34.28 -0.44
CA ALA A 610 -1.22 33.43 -0.05
C ALA A 610 -1.40 32.88 1.39
N ASP A 611 -1.78 33.74 2.33
CA ASP A 611 -2.06 33.32 3.71
C ASP A 611 -3.21 32.31 3.77
N ALA A 612 -4.30 32.57 3.02
CA ALA A 612 -5.42 31.64 2.92
C ALA A 612 -5.01 30.30 2.28
N ALA A 613 -4.23 30.32 1.20
CA ALA A 613 -3.73 29.11 0.54
C ALA A 613 -2.79 28.30 1.43
N LEU A 614 -1.91 28.96 2.20
CA LEU A 614 -1.01 28.27 3.13
C LEU A 614 -1.77 27.69 4.34
N TRP A 615 -2.82 28.38 4.78
CA TRP A 615 -3.75 27.85 5.77
C TRP A 615 -4.52 26.64 5.25
N ILE A 616 -5.01 26.68 4.01
CA ILE A 616 -5.65 25.52 3.36
C ILE A 616 -4.67 24.36 3.25
N ALA A 617 -3.42 24.61 2.82
CA ALA A 617 -2.37 23.60 2.77
C ALA A 617 -2.14 22.94 4.14
N TYR A 618 -2.16 23.74 5.21
CA TYR A 618 -2.06 23.28 6.59
C TYR A 618 -3.28 22.45 7.02
N GLN A 619 -4.50 22.84 6.64
CA GLN A 619 -5.70 22.07 6.95
C GLN A 619 -5.68 20.69 6.30
N TRP A 620 -5.17 20.61 5.07
CA TRP A 620 -5.00 19.36 4.34
C TRP A 620 -3.71 18.61 4.65
N SER A 621 -2.85 19.16 5.50
CA SER A 621 -1.64 18.45 5.90
C SER A 621 -2.00 17.25 6.76
N ALA A 622 -1.62 16.06 6.31
CA ALA A 622 -1.68 14.83 7.10
C ALA A 622 -0.79 14.93 8.35
N ASN A 623 0.29 15.72 8.30
CA ASN A 623 1.19 15.97 9.43
C ASN A 623 1.38 17.48 9.64
N ARG A 624 0.43 18.06 10.38
CA ARG A 624 0.41 19.48 10.72
C ARG A 624 1.63 19.93 11.53
N GLU A 625 2.14 19.08 12.41
CA GLU A 625 3.33 19.36 13.22
C GLU A 625 4.58 19.50 12.34
N LYS A 626 4.79 18.56 11.40
CA LYS A 626 5.87 18.64 10.42
C LYS A 626 5.72 19.84 9.49
N SER A 627 4.49 20.19 9.09
CA SER A 627 4.23 21.41 8.32
C SER A 627 4.62 22.65 9.10
N LEU A 628 4.31 22.73 10.40
CA LEU A 628 4.72 23.86 11.25
C LEU A 628 6.23 23.93 11.41
N ALA A 629 6.89 22.80 11.67
CA ALA A 629 8.35 22.73 11.75
C ALA A 629 9.00 23.18 10.43
N TRP A 630 8.43 22.77 9.29
CA TRP A 630 8.91 23.21 7.97
C TRP A 630 8.61 24.70 7.72
N TYR A 631 7.44 25.22 8.09
CA TYR A 631 7.14 26.65 7.98
C TYR A 631 8.08 27.48 8.88
N GLN A 632 8.42 26.99 10.07
CA GLN A 632 9.40 27.61 10.95
C GLN A 632 10.78 27.66 10.30
N ASP A 633 11.28 26.52 9.81
CA ASP A 633 12.56 26.45 9.09
C ASP A 633 12.61 27.41 7.90
N ARG A 634 11.50 27.50 7.14
CA ARG A 634 11.39 28.41 6.00
C ARG A 634 11.30 29.87 6.42
N ALA A 635 10.58 30.21 7.50
CA ALA A 635 10.57 31.56 8.05
C ALA A 635 11.97 32.01 8.49
N ASP A 636 12.78 31.09 8.99
CA ASP A 636 14.13 31.39 9.48
C ASP A 636 15.17 31.48 8.34
N LYS A 637 15.03 30.66 7.28
CA LYS A 637 16.06 30.50 6.22
C LYS A 637 15.72 31.12 4.87
N GLU A 638 14.45 31.42 4.57
CA GLU A 638 14.06 31.99 3.28
C GLU A 638 14.54 33.44 3.15
N THR A 639 15.21 33.75 2.04
CA THR A 639 15.80 35.06 1.80
C THR A 639 14.87 36.01 1.06
N ARG A 640 13.80 35.49 0.44
CA ARG A 640 12.80 36.29 -0.26
C ARG A 640 11.79 36.88 0.76
N PRO A 641 11.70 38.21 0.92
CA PRO A 641 10.88 38.83 1.98
C PRO A 641 9.41 38.45 1.94
N ALA A 642 8.81 38.32 0.75
CA ALA A 642 7.40 37.96 0.59
C ALA A 642 7.08 36.56 1.15
N LEU A 643 7.98 35.60 0.94
CA LEU A 643 7.82 34.22 1.40
C LEU A 643 8.15 34.06 2.88
N GLN A 644 9.21 34.72 3.35
CA GLN A 644 9.53 34.77 4.77
C GLN A 644 8.33 35.33 5.57
N ALA A 645 7.73 36.42 5.09
CA ALA A 645 6.58 37.03 5.74
C ALA A 645 5.33 36.13 5.70
N LEU A 646 5.12 35.38 4.61
CA LEU A 646 4.05 34.39 4.48
C LEU A 646 4.14 33.33 5.59
N TYR A 647 5.28 32.67 5.75
CA TYR A 647 5.45 31.62 6.77
C TYR A 647 5.34 32.18 8.20
N ALA A 648 5.95 33.34 8.46
CA ALA A 648 5.89 33.98 9.77
C ALA A 648 4.46 34.38 10.18
N ARG A 649 3.60 34.76 9.24
CA ARG A 649 2.18 35.02 9.49
C ARG A 649 1.40 33.74 9.74
N GLN A 650 1.64 32.69 8.95
CA GLN A 650 0.96 31.41 9.13
C GLN A 650 1.23 30.79 10.51
N LEU A 651 2.47 30.86 10.99
CA LEU A 651 2.84 30.37 12.33
C LEU A 651 2.06 31.10 13.43
N ARG A 652 1.92 32.43 13.33
CA ARG A 652 1.11 33.23 14.27
C ARG A 652 -0.37 32.87 14.22
N LEU A 653 -0.92 32.62 13.03
CA LEU A 653 -2.32 32.23 12.87
C LEU A 653 -2.61 30.88 13.53
N VAL A 654 -1.69 29.90 13.43
CA VAL A 654 -1.87 28.58 14.04
C VAL A 654 -1.73 28.64 15.57
N VAL A 655 -0.75 29.38 16.09
CA VAL A 655 -0.56 29.55 17.55
C VAL A 655 -1.79 30.21 18.20
N ALA A 656 -2.40 31.19 17.53
CA ALA A 656 -3.60 31.87 18.01
C ALA A 656 -4.88 31.01 17.99
N ASP A 657 -4.92 29.91 17.23
CA ASP A 657 -6.01 28.93 17.22
C ASP A 657 -5.84 27.89 18.35
N SER A 658 -4.60 27.45 18.61
CA SER A 658 -4.30 26.52 19.71
C SER A 658 -4.54 27.09 21.11
N GLY A 659 -4.51 28.42 21.27
CA GLY A 659 -4.85 29.09 22.55
C GLY A 659 -6.34 29.32 22.78
N ARG A 660 -7.21 29.03 21.80
CA ARG A 660 -8.67 29.20 21.88
C ARG A 660 -9.46 27.89 22.08
N ARG A 661 -8.78 26.73 22.03
CA ARG A 661 -9.39 25.40 22.17
C ARG A 661 -9.25 24.83 23.56
#